data_AF-A0A6M8VT73-F1
#
_entry.id   AF-A0A6M8VT73-F1
#
_cell.length_a   1.000
_cell.length_b   1.000
_cell.length_c   1.000
_cell.angle_alpha   90.00
_cell.angle_beta   90.00
_cell.angle_gamma   90.00
#
_symmetry.space_group_name_H-M   'P 1'
#
loop_
_entity.id
_entity.type
_entity.pdbx_description
1 polymer ?
#
loop_
_entity_poly.entity_id
_entity_poly.type
_entity_poly.pdbx_seq_one_letter_code
_entity_poly.pdbx_strand_id
1 'polypeptide(L)'
;MAGDDYGGKPQPVRDALAVLEEMAGKTAKADYAALAKTLPGFAMQLAGNGQAVDCDILRSYAEQGAETVLREMRILKTATAAKQKTAKTYEDVLAVLETRYVSPLEEALDARNSEEFKQALERGHWEPEDFFRAIQKSCEKNRFAELAMMTDGFVLWLTEFTNHCDYKAGYYPGHAHAALIHALADRGDPADENRIRKLTANLLEIVQKPFEKTLPAYEESYTDILRQVADDDRFLERYGSSLMIGAAKDGYASALTWLAERHPDSEAINVITEPHVFGEICEAGHKNIAAFLDEKSVPYSVTAARAEFMMPLYRAVAHGAVELLDYWRQTQPENLKPGLLLQGFVTAASNGQVGMLDYITTHFPDIVTQEVLYTALATADEEGELAAWRFLVSKGAVADYEGSYFFEKAATEGDLDLMKEMRAAGLDPAQNNGEALVLAAANGQYEIVEYLLDQGVSPRAQGLTKTNDSGEALAQACENGHYEVAKLLLERGADPEDQFGNAMMNACLKGHTNIIGLLAQYGADLRVQGSENISFAVGRENGWKTVKYLKEEMGLEIPFSEIEPKIAMYKGYNTLLYYQEIGEIPPDIEQNYANKLGHVKAWRRAFGTLPPEGMEGRPVKGLKPDAFQTAQDILKSEGYEGKTANEYAYAAALLFGTNDRMLQYLEKWGAHGKQPFHDVVHKIRMPVAEIRHHRQQIGNMIFTRKEVVEEEAPFDVKSWGDAVLQHGPEMAKLVVYAGKMKQPARTDDGNMYSLNKTRAKVAEFMYSRGTEFPDLAHMCMKYQWHEQHFQTAVKLVEAFKEKYGAKDGRKPKNIPDITLDGEKFGMKGYSFGKLPDGDVRGLFLGEITDNCQHLAEAGAKCATHGYLSPQGGFYVLEDEKKNIVAQSWAWRGQNGELVLDSLESLGDRVAPKQWENICKSFAKEAAKKRKDIQSVMVGKSGETPQMAFNDAALPAVPVDYQGYRDSNRQYQIWQRRAGCGK
;
A
#
# COMPACT_ATOMS: atom_id res chain seq x y z
N MET A 1 -13.05 -19.69 -50.51
CA MET A 1 -14.41 -19.11 -50.37
C MET A 1 -14.67 -19.06 -48.88
N ALA A 2 -15.16 -18.01 -48.25
CA ALA A 2 -15.51 -16.65 -48.59
C ALA A 2 -15.87 -16.00 -47.24
N GLY A 3 -15.59 -14.70 -47.07
CA GLY A 3 -16.05 -13.88 -45.93
C GLY A 3 -15.46 -14.26 -44.58
N ASP A 4 -15.33 -13.40 -43.58
CA ASP A 4 -15.56 -11.97 -43.40
C ASP A 4 -14.58 -11.64 -42.25
N ASP A 5 -13.82 -10.56 -42.35
CA ASP A 5 -14.16 -9.28 -41.75
C ASP A 5 -14.20 -9.33 -40.21
N TYR A 6 -13.28 -8.58 -39.60
CA TYR A 6 -13.07 -8.25 -38.18
C TYR A 6 -13.89 -9.04 -37.16
N GLY A 7 -13.30 -9.73 -36.19
CA GLY A 7 -12.04 -9.49 -35.53
C GLY A 7 -12.13 -10.39 -34.31
N GLY A 8 -11.22 -11.36 -34.23
CA GLY A 8 -11.33 -12.61 -33.47
C GLY A 8 -11.40 -12.47 -31.95
N LYS A 9 -12.38 -11.72 -31.46
CA LYS A 9 -12.69 -11.52 -30.06
C LYS A 9 -13.99 -12.29 -29.77
N PRO A 10 -14.05 -13.08 -28.68
CA PRO A 10 -15.25 -13.82 -28.27
C PRO A 10 -16.49 -12.92 -28.17
N GLN A 11 -17.71 -13.45 -28.37
CA GLN A 11 -18.96 -12.65 -28.37
C GLN A 11 -19.09 -11.67 -27.19
N PRO A 12 -18.80 -12.03 -25.93
CA PRO A 12 -18.85 -11.11 -24.78
C PRO A 12 -17.88 -9.93 -24.89
N VAL A 13 -16.73 -10.14 -25.53
CA VAL A 13 -15.71 -9.11 -25.76
C VAL A 13 -16.16 -8.16 -26.86
N ARG A 14 -16.87 -8.65 -27.87
CA ARG A 14 -17.48 -7.83 -28.92
C ARG A 14 -18.62 -6.97 -28.36
N ASP A 15 -19.47 -7.56 -27.52
CA ASP A 15 -20.56 -6.86 -26.85
C ASP A 15 -20.02 -5.78 -25.87
N ALA A 16 -18.95 -6.07 -25.13
CA ALA A 16 -18.28 -5.09 -24.26
C ALA A 16 -17.61 -3.93 -25.01
N LEU A 17 -17.01 -4.22 -26.16
CA LEU A 17 -16.40 -3.20 -27.02
C LEU A 17 -17.48 -2.34 -27.69
N ALA A 18 -18.61 -2.91 -28.08
CA ALA A 18 -19.75 -2.18 -28.63
C ALA A 18 -20.37 -1.22 -27.59
N VAL A 19 -20.55 -1.66 -26.35
CA VAL A 19 -21.02 -0.82 -25.22
C VAL A 19 -20.04 0.33 -24.95
N LEU A 20 -18.74 0.03 -24.91
CA LEU A 20 -17.72 1.06 -24.76
C LEU A 20 -17.79 2.06 -25.91
N GLU A 21 -17.77 1.62 -27.17
CA GLU A 21 -17.82 2.51 -28.33
C GLU A 21 -19.06 3.43 -28.31
N GLU A 22 -20.20 2.93 -27.85
CA GLU A 22 -21.43 3.71 -27.64
C GLU A 22 -21.27 4.77 -26.54
N MET A 23 -20.51 4.48 -25.47
CA MET A 23 -20.20 5.41 -24.38
C MET A 23 -19.11 6.43 -24.72
N ALA A 24 -18.29 6.18 -25.75
CA ALA A 24 -17.20 7.07 -26.19
C ALA A 24 -17.70 8.47 -26.58
N GLY A 25 -18.96 8.56 -27.01
CA GLY A 25 -19.62 9.81 -27.35
C GLY A 25 -20.08 10.63 -26.14
N LYS A 26 -20.01 10.09 -24.90
CA LYS A 26 -20.63 10.69 -23.70
C LYS A 26 -19.68 10.92 -22.50
N THR A 27 -18.47 10.37 -22.43
CA THR A 27 -17.56 10.51 -21.26
C THR A 27 -16.11 10.90 -21.59
N ALA A 28 -15.41 11.49 -20.62
CA ALA A 28 -14.09 12.12 -20.79
C ALA A 28 -12.97 11.12 -21.15
N LYS A 29 -12.03 11.59 -21.99
CA LYS A 29 -11.04 10.77 -22.74
C LYS A 29 -10.05 9.96 -21.89
N ALA A 30 -9.86 10.32 -20.61
CA ALA A 30 -8.91 9.63 -19.72
C ALA A 30 -9.52 8.38 -19.06
N ASP A 31 -10.80 8.45 -18.68
CA ASP A 31 -11.53 7.35 -18.04
C ASP A 31 -11.84 6.23 -19.04
N TYR A 32 -12.13 6.65 -20.27
CA TYR A 32 -12.42 5.79 -21.40
C TYR A 32 -11.24 4.87 -21.80
N ALA A 33 -10.00 5.37 -21.72
CA ALA A 33 -8.79 4.61 -22.08
C ALA A 33 -8.39 3.57 -21.02
N ALA A 34 -8.73 3.83 -19.76
CA ALA A 34 -8.53 2.88 -18.66
C ALA A 34 -9.59 1.76 -18.70
N LEU A 35 -10.87 2.11 -18.90
CA LEU A 35 -12.00 1.17 -19.00
C LEU A 35 -11.89 0.26 -20.24
N ALA A 36 -11.44 0.79 -21.38
CA ALA A 36 -11.24 0.01 -22.60
C ALA A 36 -10.15 -1.07 -22.50
N LYS A 37 -9.28 -1.02 -21.48
CA LYS A 37 -8.23 -2.03 -21.24
C LYS A 37 -8.66 -3.14 -20.27
N THR A 38 -9.75 -2.95 -19.53
CA THR A 38 -10.16 -3.82 -18.41
C THR A 38 -11.54 -4.45 -18.59
N LEU A 39 -12.55 -3.72 -19.10
CA LEU A 39 -13.94 -4.20 -19.23
C LEU A 39 -14.14 -5.45 -20.13
N PRO A 40 -13.43 -5.60 -21.27
CA PRO A 40 -13.61 -6.78 -22.13
C PRO A 40 -13.07 -8.09 -21.53
N GLY A 41 -12.13 -8.01 -20.58
CA GLY A 41 -11.64 -9.18 -19.82
C GLY A 41 -12.65 -9.69 -18.79
N PHE A 42 -13.41 -8.78 -18.19
CA PHE A 42 -14.48 -9.08 -17.22
C PHE A 42 -15.67 -9.78 -17.89
N ALA A 43 -16.09 -9.33 -19.08
CA ALA A 43 -17.14 -9.97 -19.89
C ALA A 43 -16.82 -11.45 -20.24
N MET A 44 -15.55 -11.78 -20.48
CA MET A 44 -15.14 -13.16 -20.74
C MET A 44 -15.16 -14.06 -19.52
N GLN A 45 -14.84 -13.51 -18.35
CA GLN A 45 -14.80 -14.26 -17.09
C GLN A 45 -16.22 -14.65 -16.62
N LEU A 46 -17.20 -13.75 -16.81
CA LEU A 46 -18.62 -14.04 -16.54
C LEU A 46 -19.19 -15.14 -17.45
N ALA A 47 -18.89 -15.08 -18.76
CA ALA A 47 -19.29 -16.11 -19.72
C ALA A 47 -18.61 -17.47 -19.45
N GLY A 48 -17.34 -17.47 -19.01
CA GLY A 48 -16.57 -18.68 -18.67
C GLY A 48 -17.06 -19.40 -17.41
N ASN A 49 -17.71 -18.67 -16.49
CA ASN A 49 -18.38 -19.23 -15.31
C ASN A 49 -19.84 -19.66 -15.59
N GLY A 50 -20.28 -19.66 -16.87
CA GLY A 50 -21.61 -20.10 -17.30
C GLY A 50 -22.73 -19.08 -17.12
N GLN A 51 -22.44 -17.83 -16.71
CA GLN A 51 -23.42 -16.76 -16.58
C GLN A 51 -23.66 -16.06 -17.92
N ALA A 52 -24.91 -15.65 -18.19
CA ALA A 52 -25.26 -14.93 -19.42
C ALA A 52 -24.70 -13.50 -19.37
N VAL A 53 -23.97 -13.12 -20.42
CA VAL A 53 -23.40 -11.78 -20.55
C VAL A 53 -24.26 -10.99 -21.52
N ASP A 54 -24.99 -10.00 -21.01
CA ASP A 54 -25.76 -9.05 -21.80
C ASP A 54 -25.15 -7.64 -21.78
N CYS A 55 -25.55 -6.82 -22.74
CA CYS A 55 -25.01 -5.48 -22.94
C CYS A 55 -25.37 -4.48 -21.81
N ASP A 56 -26.45 -4.70 -21.06
CA ASP A 56 -26.90 -3.79 -20.00
C ASP A 56 -26.08 -3.99 -18.72
N ILE A 57 -25.69 -5.24 -18.40
CA ILE A 57 -24.76 -5.55 -17.31
C ILE A 57 -23.38 -4.93 -17.59
N LEU A 58 -22.90 -5.03 -18.83
CA LEU A 58 -21.60 -4.48 -19.23
C LEU A 58 -21.58 -2.94 -19.17
N ARG A 59 -22.71 -2.30 -19.47
CA ARG A 59 -22.86 -0.84 -19.39
C ARG A 59 -22.83 -0.33 -17.94
N SER A 60 -23.54 -1.02 -17.04
CA SER A 60 -23.53 -0.73 -15.60
C SER A 60 -22.12 -0.76 -14.99
N TYR A 61 -21.31 -1.76 -15.35
CA TYR A 61 -19.93 -1.90 -14.85
C TYR A 61 -18.96 -0.84 -15.40
N ALA A 62 -19.14 -0.41 -16.65
CA ALA A 62 -18.34 0.66 -17.24
C ALA A 62 -18.56 2.00 -16.52
N GLU A 63 -19.76 2.22 -16.00
CA GLU A 63 -20.14 3.43 -15.28
C GLU A 63 -19.60 3.46 -13.83
N GLN A 64 -19.32 2.30 -13.21
CA GLN A 64 -18.85 2.21 -11.81
C GLN A 64 -17.32 2.05 -11.64
N GLY A 65 -16.55 1.67 -12.69
CA GLY A 65 -15.16 1.21 -12.57
C GLY A 65 -14.01 2.25 -12.56
N ALA A 66 -14.27 3.55 -12.72
CA ALA A 66 -13.21 4.58 -12.87
C ALA A 66 -12.60 5.11 -11.55
N GLU A 67 -13.35 5.07 -10.45
CA GLU A 67 -12.98 5.74 -9.18
C GLU A 67 -11.95 4.94 -8.34
N THR A 68 -12.05 3.61 -8.31
CA THR A 68 -11.21 2.73 -7.48
C THR A 68 -9.75 2.67 -7.92
N VAL A 69 -9.41 3.06 -9.16
CA VAL A 69 -8.03 3.00 -9.71
C VAL A 69 -7.15 4.16 -9.21
N LEU A 70 -7.74 5.27 -8.78
CA LEU A 70 -7.01 6.47 -8.33
C LEU A 70 -6.63 6.43 -6.83
N ARG A 71 -7.39 5.72 -5.98
CA ARG A 71 -7.08 5.54 -4.55
C ARG A 71 -5.74 4.83 -4.33
N GLU A 72 -5.54 3.69 -4.98
CA GLU A 72 -4.43 2.79 -4.59
C GLU A 72 -3.04 3.38 -4.87
N MET A 73 -2.92 4.40 -5.74
CA MET A 73 -1.64 5.07 -6.03
C MET A 73 -1.18 6.09 -4.97
N ARG A 74 -2.07 6.55 -4.10
CA ARG A 74 -1.74 7.57 -3.07
C ARG A 74 -1.25 6.93 -1.77
N ILE A 75 -1.79 5.77 -1.39
CA ILE A 75 -1.40 4.97 -0.20
C ILE A 75 0.09 4.57 -0.25
N LEU A 76 0.56 4.10 -1.41
CA LEU A 76 1.92 3.64 -1.64
C LEU A 76 3.01 4.72 -1.48
N LYS A 77 2.67 6.00 -1.65
CA LYS A 77 3.64 7.10 -1.49
C LYS A 77 3.89 7.45 -0.02
N THR A 78 2.87 7.34 0.83
CA THR A 78 2.96 7.74 2.24
C THR A 78 3.78 6.75 3.08
N ALA A 79 3.64 5.45 2.83
CA ALA A 79 4.44 4.41 3.50
C ALA A 79 5.96 4.51 3.20
N THR A 80 6.35 5.16 2.10
CA THR A 80 7.74 5.26 1.65
C THR A 80 8.51 6.41 2.31
N ALA A 81 7.82 7.37 2.94
CA ALA A 81 8.44 8.54 3.58
C ALA A 81 9.00 8.26 5.00
N ALA A 82 8.68 7.11 5.60
CA ALA A 82 8.90 6.83 7.02
C ALA A 82 10.34 6.60 7.52
N LYS A 83 11.15 5.82 6.79
CA LYS A 83 12.41 5.20 7.28
C LYS A 83 12.54 4.98 8.81
N GLN A 84 11.53 4.43 9.48
CA GLN A 84 11.72 3.79 10.79
C GLN A 84 11.91 2.28 10.58
N LYS A 85 13.05 1.72 11.03
CA LYS A 85 13.29 0.26 11.07
C LYS A 85 12.68 -0.40 12.32
N THR A 86 11.87 0.32 13.09
CA THR A 86 11.29 -0.10 14.37
C THR A 86 9.97 0.62 14.68
N ALA A 87 9.08 0.81 13.72
CA ALA A 87 7.72 1.23 14.08
C ALA A 87 7.06 0.05 14.79
N LYS A 88 6.91 0.17 16.11
CA LYS A 88 6.31 -0.87 16.96
C LYS A 88 4.98 -0.41 17.57
N THR A 89 4.64 0.87 17.42
CA THR A 89 3.42 1.48 17.98
C THR A 89 2.68 2.30 16.93
N TYR A 90 1.42 2.63 17.22
CA TYR A 90 0.54 3.38 16.33
C TYR A 90 1.00 4.84 16.11
N GLU A 91 1.64 5.48 17.09
CA GLU A 91 2.15 6.86 16.94
C GLU A 91 3.34 6.97 15.98
N ASP A 92 4.13 5.90 15.83
CA ASP A 92 5.20 5.82 14.84
C ASP A 92 4.66 5.81 13.41
N VAL A 93 3.45 5.26 13.20
CA VAL A 93 2.76 5.26 11.90
C VAL A 93 2.12 6.63 11.63
N LEU A 94 1.51 7.28 12.61
CA LEU A 94 1.00 8.65 12.46
C LEU A 94 2.11 9.67 12.12
N ALA A 95 3.28 9.60 12.76
CA ALA A 95 4.41 10.50 12.49
C ALA A 95 4.94 10.41 11.05
N VAL A 96 4.71 9.28 10.39
CA VAL A 96 5.05 9.05 8.98
C VAL A 96 3.99 9.67 8.06
N LEU A 97 2.71 9.54 8.44
CA LEU A 97 1.56 9.96 7.65
C LEU A 97 1.34 11.47 7.65
N GLU A 98 1.92 12.18 8.62
CA GLU A 98 1.99 13.64 8.65
C GLU A 98 2.85 14.23 7.51
N THR A 99 3.63 13.40 6.77
CA THR A 99 4.31 13.83 5.54
C THR A 99 3.38 13.78 4.31
N ARG A 100 2.39 14.69 4.35
CA ARG A 100 1.59 15.31 3.28
C ARG A 100 1.16 14.43 2.09
N TYR A 101 0.39 13.39 2.37
CA TYR A 101 -0.69 13.01 1.48
C TYR A 101 -2.00 13.58 2.05
N VAL A 102 -2.62 14.54 1.36
CA VAL A 102 -3.94 15.06 1.73
C VAL A 102 -4.99 14.18 1.07
N SER A 103 -5.76 13.45 1.87
CA SER A 103 -6.80 12.56 1.35
C SER A 103 -7.96 13.39 0.75
N PRO A 104 -8.71 12.90 -0.25
CA PRO A 104 -9.84 13.63 -0.79
C PRO A 104 -10.94 13.91 0.25
N LEU A 105 -11.01 13.11 1.34
CA LEU A 105 -11.76 13.45 2.56
C LEU A 105 -11.23 14.75 3.18
N GLU A 106 -9.93 14.86 3.39
CA GLU A 106 -9.28 16.06 3.91
C GLU A 106 -9.37 17.29 2.98
N GLU A 107 -9.45 17.09 1.66
CA GLU A 107 -9.70 18.16 0.68
C GLU A 107 -11.17 18.64 0.76
N ALA A 108 -12.13 17.72 0.89
CA ALA A 108 -13.55 18.05 1.07
C ALA A 108 -13.83 18.78 2.40
N LEU A 109 -13.11 18.43 3.48
CA LEU A 109 -13.13 19.17 4.75
C LEU A 109 -12.69 20.63 4.60
N ASP A 110 -11.77 20.90 3.69
CA ASP A 110 -11.23 22.24 3.43
C ASP A 110 -12.16 23.09 2.55
N ALA A 111 -12.99 22.45 1.74
CA ALA A 111 -13.97 23.10 0.86
C ALA A 111 -15.20 23.68 1.61
N ARG A 112 -15.40 23.32 2.89
CA ARG A 112 -16.54 23.74 3.74
C ARG A 112 -17.92 23.34 3.19
N ASN A 113 -18.01 22.20 2.53
CA ASN A 113 -19.26 21.72 1.95
C ASN A 113 -19.57 20.31 2.48
N SER A 114 -20.45 20.22 3.47
CA SER A 114 -20.78 18.96 4.15
C SER A 114 -21.45 17.93 3.22
N GLU A 115 -22.11 18.39 2.15
CA GLU A 115 -22.73 17.51 1.15
C GLU A 115 -21.69 16.92 0.18
N GLU A 116 -20.70 17.71 -0.22
CA GLU A 116 -19.54 17.21 -0.98
C GLU A 116 -18.69 16.25 -0.16
N PHE A 117 -18.55 16.53 1.14
CA PHE A 117 -17.88 15.63 2.09
C PHE A 117 -18.61 14.29 2.21
N LYS A 118 -19.94 14.30 2.31
CA LYS A 118 -20.78 13.08 2.32
C LYS A 118 -20.57 12.23 1.07
N GLN A 119 -20.62 12.85 -0.09
CA GLN A 119 -20.49 12.16 -1.37
C GLN A 119 -19.07 11.62 -1.58
N ALA A 120 -18.05 12.32 -1.09
CA ALA A 120 -16.69 11.80 -1.06
C ALA A 120 -16.62 10.54 -0.19
N LEU A 121 -17.15 10.60 1.04
CA LEU A 121 -17.18 9.47 1.97
C LEU A 121 -17.82 8.22 1.34
N GLU A 122 -18.95 8.35 0.64
CA GLU A 122 -19.72 7.25 0.04
C GLU A 122 -19.13 6.66 -1.25
N ARG A 123 -18.40 7.45 -2.05
CA ARG A 123 -17.83 7.02 -3.36
C ARG A 123 -16.36 6.65 -3.28
N GLY A 124 -15.70 7.17 -2.27
CA GLY A 124 -14.28 7.04 -2.10
C GLY A 124 -13.91 5.68 -1.54
N HIS A 125 -12.69 5.35 -1.84
CA HIS A 125 -12.07 4.15 -1.40
C HIS A 125 -11.02 4.69 -0.37
N TRP A 126 -11.06 4.29 0.91
CA TRP A 126 -10.27 4.90 2.02
C TRP A 126 -9.47 3.90 2.88
N GLU A 127 -8.19 4.19 3.16
CA GLU A 127 -7.38 3.42 4.13
C GLU A 127 -7.45 4.02 5.54
N PRO A 128 -7.11 3.27 6.61
CA PRO A 128 -7.26 3.74 8.00
C PRO A 128 -6.69 5.11 8.24
N GLU A 129 -5.52 5.30 7.68
CA GLU A 129 -4.74 6.51 7.73
C GLU A 129 -5.46 7.72 7.13
N ASP A 130 -6.35 7.54 6.16
CA ASP A 130 -7.12 8.61 5.53
C ASP A 130 -8.27 9.09 6.42
N PHE A 131 -8.92 8.17 7.15
CA PHE A 131 -9.97 8.48 8.10
C PHE A 131 -9.43 9.17 9.37
N PHE A 132 -8.32 8.66 9.93
CA PHE A 132 -7.69 9.25 11.11
C PHE A 132 -7.25 10.70 10.88
N ARG A 133 -6.64 10.95 9.73
CA ARG A 133 -6.22 12.31 9.34
C ARG A 133 -7.42 13.22 9.13
N ALA A 134 -8.50 12.73 8.51
CA ALA A 134 -9.72 13.51 8.34
C ALA A 134 -10.36 13.86 9.70
N ILE A 135 -10.41 12.95 10.67
CA ILE A 135 -10.89 13.21 12.04
C ILE A 135 -10.02 14.27 12.75
N GLN A 136 -8.69 14.11 12.73
CA GLN A 136 -7.76 15.06 13.33
C GLN A 136 -7.93 16.46 12.71
N LYS A 137 -7.96 16.53 11.38
CA LYS A 137 -8.11 17.77 10.63
C LYS A 137 -9.47 18.44 10.86
N SER A 138 -10.54 17.66 11.03
CA SER A 138 -11.85 18.21 11.39
C SER A 138 -11.85 18.87 12.77
N CYS A 139 -11.19 18.26 13.75
CA CYS A 139 -11.00 18.83 15.08
C CYS A 139 -10.09 20.07 15.04
N GLU A 140 -9.04 20.06 14.21
CA GLU A 140 -8.16 21.20 14.02
C GLU A 140 -8.85 22.41 13.39
N LYS A 141 -9.76 22.16 12.43
CA LYS A 141 -10.43 23.18 11.61
C LYS A 141 -11.85 23.51 12.03
N ASN A 142 -12.33 22.99 13.16
CA ASN A 142 -13.69 23.16 13.66
C ASN A 142 -14.76 22.74 12.65
N ARG A 143 -14.52 21.62 11.95
CA ARG A 143 -15.43 21.01 10.95
C ARG A 143 -16.31 19.98 11.62
N PHE A 144 -17.19 20.47 12.46
CA PHE A 144 -17.94 19.64 13.38
C PHE A 144 -19.00 18.79 12.65
N ALA A 145 -19.72 19.34 11.68
CA ALA A 145 -20.70 18.57 10.90
C ALA A 145 -20.06 17.38 10.17
N GLU A 146 -18.89 17.56 9.58
CA GLU A 146 -18.16 16.50 8.87
C GLU A 146 -17.49 15.50 9.82
N LEU A 147 -17.05 15.95 11.00
CA LEU A 147 -16.59 15.07 12.08
C LEU A 147 -17.69 14.10 12.51
N ALA A 148 -18.91 14.61 12.72
CA ALA A 148 -20.08 13.82 13.06
C ALA A 148 -20.40 12.74 12.00
N MET A 149 -20.23 13.07 10.73
CA MET A 149 -20.47 12.14 9.61
C MET A 149 -19.43 11.01 9.52
N MET A 150 -18.19 11.26 9.95
CA MET A 150 -17.14 10.23 9.97
C MET A 150 -17.26 9.30 11.17
N THR A 151 -17.64 9.82 12.34
CA THR A 151 -17.66 9.04 13.58
C THR A 151 -18.62 7.84 13.53
N ASP A 152 -19.71 7.92 12.76
CA ASP A 152 -20.65 6.80 12.56
C ASP A 152 -20.06 5.65 11.72
N GLY A 153 -19.27 5.96 10.68
CA GLY A 153 -18.67 4.95 9.80
C GLY A 153 -17.28 4.46 10.24
N PHE A 154 -16.56 5.27 11.00
CA PHE A 154 -15.20 5.02 11.45
C PHE A 154 -15.09 3.88 12.48
N VAL A 155 -16.04 3.80 13.41
CA VAL A 155 -16.06 2.76 14.46
C VAL A 155 -16.32 1.37 13.86
N LEU A 156 -17.16 1.27 12.82
CA LEU A 156 -17.51 0.02 12.12
C LEU A 156 -16.41 -0.54 11.21
N TRP A 157 -15.42 0.26 10.85
CA TRP A 157 -14.39 -0.14 9.90
C TRP A 157 -13.03 -0.38 10.56
N LEU A 158 -12.79 0.19 11.74
CA LEU A 158 -11.67 -0.22 12.61
C LEU A 158 -11.77 -1.70 13.02
N THR A 159 -12.99 -2.22 13.18
CA THR A 159 -13.26 -3.65 13.43
C THR A 159 -12.84 -4.57 12.29
N GLU A 160 -12.69 -4.06 11.06
CA GLU A 160 -12.30 -4.85 9.88
C GLU A 160 -10.79 -4.78 9.56
N PHE A 161 -10.08 -3.75 10.01
CA PHE A 161 -8.69 -3.46 9.58
C PHE A 161 -7.61 -3.88 10.57
N THR A 162 -7.94 -4.14 11.83
CA THR A 162 -7.02 -4.83 12.75
C THR A 162 -6.98 -6.30 12.37
N ASN A 163 -6.18 -6.64 11.35
CA ASN A 163 -5.78 -8.00 10.99
C ASN A 163 -4.97 -8.66 12.14
N HIS A 164 -5.60 -8.85 13.28
CA HIS A 164 -5.39 -10.04 14.07
C HIS A 164 -6.41 -11.04 13.57
N CYS A 165 -5.92 -12.01 12.81
CA CYS A 165 -6.49 -13.34 12.78
C CYS A 165 -6.48 -13.86 14.22
N ASP A 166 -7.49 -13.45 15.00
CA ASP A 166 -7.94 -14.02 16.25
C ASP A 166 -9.29 -13.37 16.53
N TYR A 167 -10.34 -14.08 16.14
CA TYR A 167 -11.74 -13.75 16.37
C TYR A 167 -12.03 -13.81 17.89
N LYS A 168 -11.55 -12.85 18.71
CA LYS A 168 -11.54 -13.04 20.18
C LYS A 168 -12.00 -11.91 21.08
N ALA A 169 -12.18 -10.69 20.58
CA ALA A 169 -12.92 -9.64 21.29
C ALA A 169 -13.31 -8.53 20.31
N GLY A 170 -14.55 -8.56 19.82
CA GLY A 170 -15.07 -7.61 18.83
C GLY A 170 -15.59 -6.30 19.41
N TYR A 171 -14.99 -5.78 20.48
CA TYR A 171 -15.44 -4.52 21.07
C TYR A 171 -14.33 -3.46 21.08
N TYR A 172 -14.57 -2.39 20.33
CA TYR A 172 -13.73 -1.21 20.32
C TYR A 172 -14.29 -0.17 21.31
N PRO A 173 -13.57 0.18 22.38
CA PRO A 173 -13.99 1.26 23.26
C PRO A 173 -13.93 2.59 22.48
N GLY A 174 -14.92 3.47 22.67
CA GLY A 174 -15.01 4.76 22.01
C GLY A 174 -16.40 5.24 21.60
N HIS A 175 -17.44 4.42 21.77
CA HIS A 175 -18.81 4.74 21.36
C HIS A 175 -19.39 5.95 22.12
N ALA A 176 -19.06 6.10 23.40
CA ALA A 176 -19.48 7.24 24.21
C ALA A 176 -18.88 8.53 23.65
N HIS A 177 -17.56 8.53 23.45
CA HIS A 177 -16.84 9.71 22.96
C HIS A 177 -17.32 10.10 21.56
N ALA A 178 -17.54 9.14 20.66
CA ALA A 178 -18.10 9.38 19.34
C ALA A 178 -19.51 10.01 19.42
N ALA A 179 -20.41 9.48 20.25
CA ALA A 179 -21.75 10.00 20.42
C ALA A 179 -21.77 11.45 20.94
N LEU A 180 -20.93 11.77 21.92
CA LEU A 180 -20.85 13.13 22.46
C LEU A 180 -20.16 14.10 21.50
N ILE A 181 -19.14 13.66 20.76
CA ILE A 181 -18.54 14.44 19.68
C ILE A 181 -19.61 14.78 18.63
N HIS A 182 -20.40 13.80 18.19
CA HIS A 182 -21.49 14.00 17.24
C HIS A 182 -22.52 15.01 17.76
N ALA A 183 -22.96 14.87 19.02
CA ALA A 183 -23.96 15.75 19.62
C ALA A 183 -23.47 17.20 19.75
N LEU A 184 -22.23 17.40 20.23
CA LEU A 184 -21.61 18.72 20.32
C LEU A 184 -21.39 19.34 18.95
N ALA A 185 -21.05 18.49 17.98
CA ALA A 185 -20.76 18.93 16.65
C ALA A 185 -21.99 19.49 15.91
N ASP A 186 -23.13 18.80 16.02
CA ASP A 186 -24.38 19.26 15.42
C ASP A 186 -24.90 20.56 16.06
N ARG A 187 -24.63 20.78 17.36
CA ARG A 187 -24.98 22.05 18.04
C ARG A 187 -24.29 23.26 17.42
N GLY A 188 -23.06 23.08 16.92
CA GLY A 188 -22.31 24.12 16.21
C GLY A 188 -21.89 25.32 17.07
N ASP A 189 -21.86 25.17 18.41
CA ASP A 189 -21.41 26.23 19.33
C ASP A 189 -19.87 26.29 19.37
N PRO A 190 -19.25 27.43 19.03
CA PRO A 190 -17.79 27.60 19.11
C PRO A 190 -17.20 27.32 20.50
N ALA A 191 -17.97 27.46 21.58
CA ALA A 191 -17.51 27.14 22.93
C ALA A 191 -17.23 25.64 23.16
N ASP A 192 -17.70 24.76 22.26
CA ASP A 192 -17.50 23.31 22.35
C ASP A 192 -16.21 22.82 21.70
N GLU A 193 -15.46 23.69 21.02
CA GLU A 193 -14.23 23.32 20.32
C GLU A 193 -13.21 22.61 21.22
N ASN A 194 -12.91 23.19 22.39
CA ASN A 194 -11.95 22.61 23.32
C ASN A 194 -12.43 21.27 23.91
N ARG A 195 -13.76 21.11 24.04
CA ARG A 195 -14.38 19.88 24.54
C ARG A 195 -14.26 18.76 23.50
N ILE A 196 -14.58 19.05 22.25
CA ILE A 196 -14.47 18.11 21.12
C ILE A 196 -13.03 17.67 20.90
N ARG A 197 -12.05 18.59 20.97
CA ARG A 197 -10.62 18.25 20.89
C ARG A 197 -10.20 17.26 21.98
N LYS A 198 -10.62 17.49 23.22
CA LYS A 198 -10.33 16.60 24.35
C LYS A 198 -10.98 15.22 24.18
N LEU A 199 -12.25 15.17 23.78
CA LEU A 199 -12.94 13.90 23.53
C LEU A 199 -12.32 13.11 22.38
N THR A 200 -11.86 13.79 21.33
CA THR A 200 -11.18 13.16 20.18
C THR A 200 -9.83 12.60 20.59
N ALA A 201 -9.06 13.32 21.41
CA ALA A 201 -7.79 12.82 21.93
C ALA A 201 -7.99 11.55 22.77
N ASN A 202 -8.99 11.54 23.65
CA ASN A 202 -9.36 10.35 24.41
C ASN A 202 -9.74 9.21 23.47
N LEU A 203 -10.62 9.44 22.49
CA LEU A 203 -11.04 8.44 21.50
C LEU A 203 -9.84 7.84 20.77
N LEU A 204 -8.89 8.67 20.32
CA LEU A 204 -7.68 8.21 19.64
C LEU A 204 -6.79 7.37 20.56
N GLU A 205 -6.62 7.75 21.82
CA GLU A 205 -5.79 6.98 22.76
C GLU A 205 -6.44 5.63 23.11
N ILE A 206 -7.76 5.62 23.32
CA ILE A 206 -8.55 4.40 23.50
C ILE A 206 -8.37 3.47 22.30
N VAL A 207 -8.42 4.03 21.09
CA VAL A 207 -8.25 3.29 19.83
C VAL A 207 -6.86 2.71 19.69
N GLN A 208 -5.84 3.40 20.18
CA GLN A 208 -4.44 2.96 20.09
C GLN A 208 -4.09 1.86 21.08
N LYS A 209 -4.77 1.85 22.22
CA LYS A 209 -4.44 1.02 23.37
C LYS A 209 -5.71 0.38 23.97
N PRO A 210 -6.46 -0.43 23.19
CA PRO A 210 -7.77 -0.94 23.60
C PRO A 210 -7.74 -1.81 24.87
N PHE A 211 -6.57 -2.32 25.27
CA PHE A 211 -6.40 -3.21 26.42
C PHE A 211 -5.62 -2.59 27.61
N GLU A 212 -5.23 -1.31 27.54
CA GLU A 212 -4.61 -0.62 28.68
C GLU A 212 -5.69 -0.13 29.67
N LYS A 213 -5.43 -0.22 30.99
CA LYS A 213 -6.37 0.11 32.09
C LYS A 213 -6.66 1.63 32.23
N THR A 214 -7.03 2.32 31.16
CA THR A 214 -7.25 3.77 31.13
C THR A 214 -8.74 4.17 30.99
N LEU A 215 -9.64 3.20 30.75
CA LEU A 215 -11.11 3.38 30.69
C LEU A 215 -11.69 4.28 31.80
N PRO A 216 -11.34 4.12 33.09
CA PRO A 216 -11.88 4.98 34.16
C PRO A 216 -11.51 6.47 34.01
N ALA A 217 -10.31 6.78 33.51
CA ALA A 217 -9.87 8.16 33.31
C ALA A 217 -10.64 8.84 32.15
N TYR A 218 -10.99 8.06 31.12
CA TYR A 218 -11.80 8.56 30.02
C TYR A 218 -13.27 8.69 30.39
N GLU A 219 -13.81 7.79 31.23
CA GLU A 219 -15.14 7.94 31.81
C GLU A 219 -15.28 9.26 32.56
N GLU A 220 -14.33 9.59 33.45
CA GLU A 220 -14.34 10.84 34.22
C GLU A 220 -14.30 12.05 33.28
N SER A 221 -13.36 12.05 32.33
CA SER A 221 -13.25 13.14 31.34
C SER A 221 -14.50 13.30 30.48
N TYR A 222 -15.10 12.18 30.05
CA TYR A 222 -16.34 12.18 29.28
C TYR A 222 -17.50 12.76 30.10
N THR A 223 -17.67 12.26 31.31
CA THR A 223 -18.76 12.64 32.22
C THR A 223 -18.68 14.13 32.59
N ASP A 224 -17.48 14.65 32.85
CA ASP A 224 -17.29 16.06 33.18
C ASP A 224 -17.63 16.99 32.02
N ILE A 225 -17.28 16.61 30.79
CA ILE A 225 -17.64 17.38 29.60
C ILE A 225 -19.15 17.32 29.40
N LEU A 226 -19.74 16.13 29.50
CA LEU A 226 -21.18 15.91 29.37
C LEU A 226 -21.98 16.81 30.34
N ARG A 227 -21.56 16.88 31.60
CA ARG A 227 -22.17 17.75 32.63
C ARG A 227 -22.16 19.23 32.27
N GLN A 228 -21.16 19.70 31.55
CA GLN A 228 -21.03 21.12 31.18
C GLN A 228 -21.86 21.52 29.96
N VAL A 229 -22.34 20.55 29.18
CA VAL A 229 -22.94 20.80 27.86
C VAL A 229 -24.40 20.42 27.78
N ALA A 230 -24.82 19.44 28.58
CA ALA A 230 -26.16 18.90 28.61
C ALA A 230 -27.03 19.51 29.74
N ASP A 231 -26.87 20.81 30.01
CA ASP A 231 -27.73 21.59 30.90
C ASP A 231 -28.96 22.21 30.17
N ASP A 232 -29.09 22.00 28.85
CA ASP A 232 -30.25 22.41 28.03
C ASP A 232 -31.15 21.18 27.76
N ASP A 233 -32.40 21.22 28.23
CA ASP A 233 -33.37 20.13 28.06
C ASP A 233 -33.56 19.75 26.59
N ARG A 234 -33.47 20.71 25.65
CA ARG A 234 -33.61 20.44 24.21
C ARG A 234 -32.44 19.66 23.62
N PHE A 235 -31.25 19.78 24.22
CA PHE A 235 -30.08 19.00 23.82
C PHE A 235 -30.26 17.53 24.22
N LEU A 236 -30.73 17.30 25.45
CA LEU A 236 -31.00 15.97 25.97
C LEU A 236 -32.17 15.29 25.24
N GLU A 237 -33.24 16.02 24.93
CA GLU A 237 -34.35 15.49 24.11
C GLU A 237 -33.88 14.98 22.73
N ARG A 238 -32.87 15.63 22.13
CA ARG A 238 -32.38 15.28 20.79
C ARG A 238 -31.30 14.20 20.79
N TYR A 239 -30.42 14.17 21.79
CA TYR A 239 -29.22 13.31 21.81
C TYR A 239 -29.16 12.31 22.96
N GLY A 240 -30.08 12.39 23.92
CA GLY A 240 -30.06 11.61 25.15
C GLY A 240 -29.89 10.11 24.89
N SER A 241 -30.71 9.53 24.01
CA SER A 241 -30.64 8.10 23.68
C SER A 241 -29.29 7.68 23.11
N SER A 242 -28.72 8.43 22.16
CA SER A 242 -27.41 8.10 21.57
C SER A 242 -26.27 8.23 22.60
N LEU A 243 -26.33 9.24 23.47
CA LEU A 243 -25.37 9.43 24.56
C LEU A 243 -25.46 8.30 25.60
N MET A 244 -26.67 7.80 25.87
CA MET A 244 -26.90 6.66 26.75
C MET A 244 -26.39 5.36 26.12
N ILE A 245 -26.67 5.09 24.84
CA ILE A 245 -26.13 3.93 24.13
C ILE A 245 -24.61 3.95 24.17
N GLY A 246 -23.99 5.08 23.79
CA GLY A 246 -22.54 5.20 23.78
C GLY A 246 -21.92 4.98 25.16
N ALA A 247 -22.46 5.64 26.19
CA ALA A 247 -21.99 5.47 27.57
C ALA A 247 -22.16 4.03 28.07
N ALA A 248 -23.25 3.35 27.72
CA ALA A 248 -23.49 1.98 28.11
C ALA A 248 -22.54 1.00 27.42
N LYS A 249 -22.33 1.17 26.11
CA LYS A 249 -21.41 0.35 25.33
C LYS A 249 -19.97 0.47 25.85
N ASP A 250 -19.51 1.65 26.25
CA ASP A 250 -18.16 1.86 26.80
C ASP A 250 -18.03 1.55 28.31
N GLY A 251 -19.11 1.20 29.00
CA GLY A 251 -19.09 0.93 30.43
C GLY A 251 -19.01 2.18 31.32
N TYR A 252 -19.48 3.35 30.88
CA TYR A 252 -19.41 4.62 31.63
C TYR A 252 -20.63 4.82 32.56
N ALA A 253 -20.66 4.07 33.66
CA ALA A 253 -21.78 4.06 34.60
C ALA A 253 -22.05 5.45 35.24
N SER A 254 -21.03 6.24 35.53
CA SER A 254 -21.19 7.58 36.13
C SER A 254 -21.90 8.55 35.20
N ALA A 255 -21.62 8.46 33.89
CA ALA A 255 -22.28 9.25 32.87
C ALA A 255 -23.74 8.82 32.70
N LEU A 256 -24.00 7.51 32.69
CA LEU A 256 -25.36 6.97 32.62
C LEU A 256 -26.21 7.40 33.81
N THR A 257 -25.69 7.32 35.03
CA THR A 257 -26.40 7.77 36.24
C THR A 257 -26.80 9.22 36.11
N TRP A 258 -25.88 10.07 35.68
CA TRP A 258 -26.16 11.48 35.50
C TRP A 258 -27.20 11.76 34.39
N LEU A 259 -27.10 11.07 33.25
CA LEU A 259 -28.05 11.18 32.14
C LEU A 259 -29.47 10.74 32.57
N ALA A 260 -29.59 9.63 33.28
CA ALA A 260 -30.87 9.09 33.72
C ALA A 260 -31.55 9.98 34.79
N GLU A 261 -30.80 10.74 35.58
CA GLU A 261 -31.37 11.71 36.53
C GLU A 261 -31.95 12.95 35.83
N ARG A 262 -31.35 13.37 34.71
CA ARG A 262 -31.73 14.56 33.94
C ARG A 262 -32.74 14.26 32.83
N HIS A 263 -32.73 13.05 32.28
CA HIS A 263 -33.62 12.58 31.24
C HIS A 263 -34.35 11.30 31.71
N PRO A 264 -35.25 11.40 32.69
CA PRO A 264 -35.77 10.27 33.47
C PRO A 264 -36.80 9.39 32.74
N ASP A 265 -37.18 9.76 31.51
CA ASP A 265 -38.20 9.01 30.77
C ASP A 265 -37.73 7.58 30.50
N SER A 266 -38.50 6.61 30.98
CA SER A 266 -38.16 5.19 30.92
C SER A 266 -37.93 4.71 29.49
N GLU A 267 -38.60 5.31 28.50
CA GLU A 267 -38.40 5.02 27.08
C GLU A 267 -36.97 5.29 26.62
N ALA A 268 -36.29 6.32 27.13
CA ALA A 268 -34.91 6.61 26.75
C ALA A 268 -33.90 5.63 27.37
N ILE A 269 -34.12 5.23 28.63
CA ILE A 269 -33.30 4.20 29.30
C ILE A 269 -33.57 2.82 28.68
N ASN A 270 -34.78 2.56 28.18
CA ASN A 270 -35.10 1.29 27.51
C ASN A 270 -34.30 1.06 26.22
N VAL A 271 -33.73 2.11 25.61
CA VAL A 271 -32.89 1.97 24.41
C VAL A 271 -31.64 1.12 24.70
N ILE A 272 -31.07 1.20 25.91
CA ILE A 272 -29.90 0.38 26.29
C ILE A 272 -30.27 -1.06 26.66
N THR A 273 -31.55 -1.35 26.90
CA THR A 273 -32.06 -2.70 27.16
C THR A 273 -32.56 -3.40 25.90
N GLU A 274 -32.51 -2.72 24.74
CA GLU A 274 -32.79 -3.34 23.45
C GLU A 274 -31.82 -4.52 23.22
N PRO A 275 -32.31 -5.69 22.77
CA PRO A 275 -31.49 -6.91 22.75
C PRO A 275 -30.17 -6.79 21.97
N HIS A 276 -30.14 -5.97 20.92
CA HIS A 276 -28.94 -5.77 20.12
C HIS A 276 -27.89 -4.93 20.87
N VAL A 277 -28.31 -3.79 21.46
CA VAL A 277 -27.42 -2.93 22.25
C VAL A 277 -26.94 -3.64 23.49
N PHE A 278 -27.85 -4.29 24.21
CA PHE A 278 -27.54 -4.98 25.46
C PHE A 278 -26.62 -6.18 25.22
N GLY A 279 -26.80 -6.89 24.09
CA GLY A 279 -25.89 -7.96 23.68
C GLY A 279 -24.44 -7.49 23.55
N GLU A 280 -24.20 -6.32 22.93
CA GLU A 280 -22.87 -5.74 22.78
C GLU A 280 -22.26 -5.30 24.12
N ILE A 281 -23.06 -4.70 25.01
CA ILE A 281 -22.63 -4.33 26.37
C ILE A 281 -22.14 -5.57 27.13
N CYS A 282 -22.84 -6.70 26.94
CA CYS A 282 -22.53 -7.95 27.61
C CYS A 282 -21.30 -8.64 27.03
N GLU A 283 -21.11 -8.54 25.71
CA GLU A 283 -19.90 -8.97 25.00
C GLU A 283 -18.64 -8.28 25.55
N ALA A 284 -18.73 -6.96 25.80
CA ALA A 284 -17.66 -6.16 26.40
C ALA A 284 -17.48 -6.40 27.91
N GLY A 285 -18.41 -7.12 28.56
CA GLY A 285 -18.33 -7.50 29.96
C GLY A 285 -18.55 -6.37 30.97
N HIS A 286 -19.29 -5.32 30.60
CA HIS A 286 -19.52 -4.16 31.44
C HIS A 286 -20.53 -4.42 32.58
N LYS A 287 -20.08 -5.13 33.62
CA LYS A 287 -20.83 -5.43 34.86
C LYS A 287 -21.51 -4.21 35.48
N ASN A 288 -20.83 -3.08 35.50
CA ASN A 288 -21.33 -1.84 36.11
C ASN A 288 -22.60 -1.31 35.43
N ILE A 289 -22.82 -1.62 34.15
CA ILE A 289 -24.04 -1.24 33.43
C ILE A 289 -25.23 -2.09 33.86
N ALA A 290 -25.03 -3.41 34.03
CA ALA A 290 -26.05 -4.29 34.59
C ALA A 290 -26.43 -3.86 36.01
N ALA A 291 -25.44 -3.50 36.84
CA ALA A 291 -25.65 -2.99 38.19
C ALA A 291 -26.44 -1.67 38.20
N PHE A 292 -26.14 -0.76 37.27
CA PHE A 292 -26.88 0.49 37.09
C PHE A 292 -28.36 0.25 36.71
N LEU A 293 -28.63 -0.68 35.78
CA LEU A 293 -30.00 -1.03 35.39
C LEU A 293 -30.80 -1.63 36.55
N ASP A 294 -30.18 -2.50 37.34
CA ASP A 294 -30.79 -3.06 38.55
C ASP A 294 -31.10 -1.97 39.60
N GLU A 295 -30.15 -1.03 39.83
CA GLU A 295 -30.35 0.11 40.74
C GLU A 295 -31.54 0.97 40.32
N LYS A 296 -31.68 1.25 39.02
CA LYS A 296 -32.80 2.04 38.46
C LYS A 296 -34.08 1.23 38.27
N SER A 297 -34.09 -0.06 38.63
CA SER A 297 -35.23 -0.97 38.45
C SER A 297 -35.73 -1.03 37.00
N VAL A 298 -34.82 -0.90 36.03
CA VAL A 298 -35.15 -0.99 34.60
C VAL A 298 -35.00 -2.44 34.14
N PRO A 299 -36.07 -3.07 33.61
CA PRO A 299 -36.01 -4.46 33.19
C PRO A 299 -35.16 -4.61 31.92
N TYR A 300 -34.26 -5.57 31.93
CA TYR A 300 -33.49 -6.02 30.77
C TYR A 300 -33.52 -7.55 30.68
N SER A 301 -33.33 -8.09 29.49
CA SER A 301 -33.29 -9.54 29.32
C SER A 301 -31.87 -10.05 29.25
N VAL A 302 -31.57 -11.05 30.07
CA VAL A 302 -30.30 -11.81 29.99
C VAL A 302 -30.36 -12.87 28.87
N THR A 303 -31.56 -13.23 28.40
CA THR A 303 -31.80 -14.42 27.56
C THR A 303 -32.63 -14.18 26.31
N ALA A 304 -33.27 -13.01 26.13
CA ALA A 304 -34.12 -12.74 24.97
C ALA A 304 -33.37 -11.93 23.91
N ALA A 305 -33.34 -12.43 22.68
CA ALA A 305 -32.89 -11.72 21.50
C ALA A 305 -33.61 -12.22 20.24
N ARG A 306 -33.45 -11.52 19.10
CA ARG A 306 -34.04 -11.94 17.81
C ARG A 306 -33.42 -13.23 17.25
N ALA A 307 -32.21 -13.58 17.69
CA ALA A 307 -31.50 -14.82 17.36
C ALA A 307 -30.63 -15.23 18.55
N GLU A 308 -30.33 -16.53 18.67
CA GLU A 308 -29.62 -17.10 19.83
C GLU A 308 -28.18 -16.55 19.98
N PHE A 309 -27.44 -16.37 18.90
CA PHE A 309 -26.09 -15.78 18.92
C PHE A 309 -26.07 -14.29 19.31
N MET A 310 -27.24 -13.64 19.37
CA MET A 310 -27.41 -12.28 19.85
C MET A 310 -27.83 -12.22 21.33
N MET A 311 -27.97 -13.36 22.01
CA MET A 311 -28.41 -13.38 23.40
C MET A 311 -27.30 -12.86 24.34
N PRO A 312 -27.62 -11.96 25.28
CA PRO A 312 -26.65 -11.34 26.19
C PRO A 312 -25.81 -12.33 27.01
N LEU A 313 -26.45 -13.37 27.57
CA LEU A 313 -25.74 -14.41 28.31
C LEU A 313 -24.74 -15.18 27.44
N TYR A 314 -25.15 -15.59 26.24
CA TYR A 314 -24.28 -16.30 25.30
C TYR A 314 -23.05 -15.45 24.95
N ARG A 315 -23.26 -14.17 24.60
CA ARG A 315 -22.16 -13.25 24.24
C ARG A 315 -21.20 -12.99 25.39
N ALA A 316 -21.71 -12.76 26.60
CA ALA A 316 -20.88 -12.59 27.78
C ALA A 316 -19.97 -13.82 28.01
N VAL A 317 -20.50 -15.02 27.85
CA VAL A 317 -19.71 -16.26 28.00
C VAL A 317 -18.71 -16.41 26.85
N ALA A 318 -19.17 -16.31 25.59
CA ALA A 318 -18.34 -16.51 24.41
C ALA A 318 -17.10 -15.57 24.36
N HIS A 319 -17.22 -14.38 24.95
CA HIS A 319 -16.16 -13.35 24.95
C HIS A 319 -15.45 -13.19 26.31
N GLY A 320 -15.70 -14.09 27.26
CA GLY A 320 -14.90 -14.16 28.48
C GLY A 320 -15.23 -13.11 29.55
N ALA A 321 -16.45 -12.56 29.57
CA ALA A 321 -16.91 -11.59 30.56
C ALA A 321 -17.20 -12.21 31.95
N VAL A 322 -16.15 -12.71 32.61
CA VAL A 322 -16.25 -13.47 33.88
C VAL A 322 -16.91 -12.64 35.00
N GLU A 323 -16.53 -11.37 35.14
CA GLU A 323 -17.05 -10.51 36.22
C GLU A 323 -18.56 -10.23 36.07
N LEU A 324 -19.04 -10.06 34.83
CA LEU A 324 -20.45 -9.87 34.54
C LEU A 324 -21.25 -11.15 34.78
N LEU A 325 -20.72 -12.31 34.38
CA LEU A 325 -21.36 -13.59 34.64
C LEU A 325 -21.44 -13.89 36.16
N ASP A 326 -20.40 -13.59 36.92
CA ASP A 326 -20.42 -13.73 38.38
C ASP A 326 -21.43 -12.78 39.04
N TYR A 327 -21.57 -11.56 38.51
CA TYR A 327 -22.61 -10.65 38.96
C TYR A 327 -24.01 -11.23 38.76
N TRP A 328 -24.36 -11.69 37.55
CA TRP A 328 -25.68 -12.30 37.30
C TRP A 328 -25.91 -13.59 38.09
N ARG A 329 -24.86 -14.37 38.34
CA ARG A 329 -24.96 -15.56 39.22
C ARG A 329 -25.38 -15.18 40.64
N GLN A 330 -24.96 -14.01 41.12
CA GLN A 330 -25.28 -13.51 42.46
C GLN A 330 -26.64 -12.79 42.51
N THR A 331 -27.00 -12.04 41.47
CA THR A 331 -28.19 -11.17 41.50
C THR A 331 -29.42 -11.75 40.82
N GLN A 332 -29.25 -12.56 39.75
CA GLN A 332 -30.33 -13.11 38.93
C GLN A 332 -30.04 -14.56 38.46
N PRO A 333 -29.73 -15.51 39.38
CA PRO A 333 -29.30 -16.87 39.02
C PRO A 333 -30.32 -17.65 38.19
N GLU A 334 -31.62 -17.37 38.34
CA GLU A 334 -32.71 -18.01 37.59
C GLU A 334 -32.69 -17.72 36.08
N ASN A 335 -31.99 -16.65 35.68
CA ASN A 335 -31.84 -16.23 34.29
C ASN A 335 -30.65 -16.88 33.59
N LEU A 336 -29.75 -17.56 34.32
CA LEU A 336 -28.60 -18.27 33.77
C LEU A 336 -29.02 -19.63 33.19
N LYS A 337 -29.54 -19.63 31.97
CA LYS A 337 -30.03 -20.86 31.32
C LYS A 337 -28.86 -21.79 30.96
N PRO A 338 -28.86 -23.06 31.42
CA PRO A 338 -27.80 -24.02 31.12
C PRO A 338 -27.45 -24.15 29.64
N GLY A 339 -28.45 -24.22 28.76
CA GLY A 339 -28.20 -24.35 27.31
C GLY A 339 -27.36 -23.21 26.74
N LEU A 340 -27.62 -21.97 27.14
CA LEU A 340 -26.86 -20.79 26.69
C LEU A 340 -25.46 -20.73 27.30
N LEU A 341 -25.30 -21.15 28.56
CA LEU A 341 -23.99 -21.26 29.19
C LEU A 341 -23.12 -22.28 28.45
N LEU A 342 -23.67 -23.43 28.07
CA LEU A 342 -22.93 -24.49 27.37
C LEU A 342 -22.58 -24.09 25.93
N GLN A 343 -23.51 -23.49 25.21
CA GLN A 343 -23.23 -22.97 23.86
C GLN A 343 -22.17 -21.86 23.90
N GLY A 344 -22.27 -20.96 24.89
CA GLY A 344 -21.27 -19.94 25.13
C GLY A 344 -19.92 -20.55 25.51
N PHE A 345 -19.90 -21.61 26.31
CA PHE A 345 -18.68 -22.30 26.75
C PHE A 345 -17.88 -22.90 25.59
N VAL A 346 -18.57 -23.51 24.62
CA VAL A 346 -17.93 -24.02 23.40
C VAL A 346 -17.32 -22.87 22.58
N THR A 347 -18.07 -21.77 22.38
CA THR A 347 -17.53 -20.57 21.72
C THR A 347 -16.41 -19.90 22.53
N ALA A 348 -16.44 -19.97 23.87
CA ALA A 348 -15.36 -19.47 24.70
C ALA A 348 -14.08 -20.28 24.48
N ALA A 349 -14.18 -21.58 24.18
CA ALA A 349 -13.05 -22.41 23.82
C ALA A 349 -12.49 -22.09 22.43
N SER A 350 -13.37 -21.89 21.43
CA SER A 350 -13.01 -21.38 20.10
C SER A 350 -12.29 -20.02 20.19
N ASN A 351 -12.74 -19.18 21.14
CA ASN A 351 -12.17 -17.86 21.39
C ASN A 351 -11.03 -17.90 22.43
N GLY A 352 -10.55 -19.08 22.84
CA GLY A 352 -9.46 -19.30 23.81
C GLY A 352 -9.58 -18.55 25.14
N GLN A 353 -10.81 -18.33 25.61
CA GLN A 353 -11.12 -17.64 26.86
C GLN A 353 -10.95 -18.56 28.07
N VAL A 354 -9.70 -18.97 28.36
CA VAL A 354 -9.37 -19.94 29.42
C VAL A 354 -9.95 -19.55 30.79
N GLY A 355 -9.94 -18.25 31.13
CA GLY A 355 -10.50 -17.77 32.39
C GLY A 355 -12.01 -18.02 32.52
N MET A 356 -12.76 -17.93 31.42
CA MET A 356 -14.19 -18.23 31.40
C MET A 356 -14.44 -19.74 31.45
N LEU A 357 -13.64 -20.53 30.73
CA LEU A 357 -13.73 -21.99 30.80
C LEU A 357 -13.49 -22.49 32.23
N ASP A 358 -12.52 -21.93 32.93
CA ASP A 358 -12.26 -22.25 34.34
C ASP A 358 -13.38 -21.80 35.26
N TYR A 359 -13.90 -20.59 35.05
CA TYR A 359 -15.01 -20.07 35.82
C TYR A 359 -16.26 -20.97 35.69
N ILE A 360 -16.66 -21.35 34.48
CA ILE A 360 -17.84 -22.19 34.27
C ILE A 360 -17.63 -23.60 34.81
N THR A 361 -16.45 -24.19 34.59
CA THR A 361 -16.13 -25.53 35.10
C THR A 361 -16.12 -25.55 36.64
N THR A 362 -15.73 -24.44 37.27
CA THR A 362 -15.69 -24.30 38.73
C THR A 362 -17.07 -24.04 39.35
N HIS A 363 -17.87 -23.15 38.76
CA HIS A 363 -19.11 -22.67 39.35
C HIS A 363 -20.38 -23.35 38.82
N PHE A 364 -20.31 -24.01 37.67
CA PHE A 364 -21.40 -24.79 37.08
C PHE A 364 -20.94 -26.21 36.68
N PRO A 365 -20.32 -26.98 37.59
CA PRO A 365 -19.77 -28.30 37.25
C PRO A 365 -20.84 -29.29 36.77
N ASP A 366 -22.09 -29.14 37.24
CA ASP A 366 -23.17 -30.07 36.92
C ASP A 366 -23.62 -30.02 35.45
N ILE A 367 -23.34 -28.93 34.73
CA ILE A 367 -23.72 -28.78 33.32
C ILE A 367 -22.58 -29.13 32.37
N VAL A 368 -21.32 -29.08 32.82
CA VAL A 368 -20.13 -29.38 32.00
C VAL A 368 -19.91 -30.89 31.95
N THR A 369 -20.64 -31.55 31.05
CA THR A 369 -20.49 -32.99 30.82
C THR A 369 -19.24 -33.30 30.00
N GLN A 370 -18.87 -34.58 29.92
CA GLN A 370 -17.78 -35.01 29.05
C GLN A 370 -18.04 -34.68 27.56
N GLU A 371 -19.30 -34.72 27.12
CA GLU A 371 -19.70 -34.35 25.76
C GLU A 371 -19.44 -32.86 25.47
N VAL A 372 -19.69 -32.00 26.46
CA VAL A 372 -19.39 -30.57 26.37
C VAL A 372 -17.88 -30.35 26.33
N LEU A 373 -17.12 -31.02 27.20
CA LEU A 373 -15.65 -30.94 27.20
C LEU A 373 -15.05 -31.40 25.88
N TYR A 374 -15.55 -32.50 25.32
CA TYR A 374 -15.15 -33.01 24.01
C TYR A 374 -15.43 -31.99 22.90
N THR A 375 -16.65 -31.44 22.86
CA THR A 375 -17.04 -30.46 21.83
C THR A 375 -16.20 -29.18 21.92
N ALA A 376 -15.99 -28.68 23.14
CA ALA A 376 -15.15 -27.51 23.37
C ALA A 376 -13.68 -27.77 23.00
N LEU A 377 -13.18 -28.99 23.26
CA LEU A 377 -11.80 -29.38 22.93
C LEU A 377 -11.58 -29.45 21.42
N ALA A 378 -12.50 -30.09 20.70
CA ALA A 378 -12.47 -30.17 19.24
C ALA A 378 -12.55 -28.77 18.60
N THR A 379 -13.43 -27.90 19.11
CA THR A 379 -13.55 -26.52 18.59
C THR A 379 -12.29 -25.69 18.86
N ALA A 380 -11.67 -25.84 20.04
CA ALA A 380 -10.40 -25.17 20.33
C ALA A 380 -9.25 -25.67 19.43
N ASP A 381 -9.28 -26.95 19.03
CA ASP A 381 -8.32 -27.51 18.09
C ASP A 381 -8.51 -26.92 16.68
N GLU A 382 -9.73 -26.96 16.14
CA GLU A 382 -10.09 -26.41 14.82
C GLU A 382 -9.70 -24.93 14.65
N GLU A 383 -9.86 -24.13 15.71
CA GLU A 383 -9.51 -22.69 15.69
C GLU A 383 -8.04 -22.40 16.06
N GLY A 384 -7.24 -23.41 16.38
CA GLY A 384 -5.82 -23.22 16.69
C GLY A 384 -5.52 -22.69 18.10
N GLU A 385 -6.44 -22.87 19.05
CA GLU A 385 -6.35 -22.38 20.42
C GLU A 385 -5.69 -23.29 21.45
N LEU A 386 -4.36 -23.35 21.40
CA LEU A 386 -3.58 -24.34 22.15
C LEU A 386 -3.70 -24.17 23.68
N ALA A 387 -3.86 -22.92 24.16
CA ALA A 387 -4.01 -22.66 25.59
C ALA A 387 -5.35 -23.18 26.14
N ALA A 388 -6.44 -22.97 25.40
CA ALA A 388 -7.75 -23.52 25.77
C ALA A 388 -7.80 -25.04 25.59
N TRP A 389 -7.19 -25.55 24.52
CA TRP A 389 -7.04 -26.99 24.31
C TRP A 389 -6.35 -27.67 25.50
N ARG A 390 -5.17 -27.17 25.91
CA ARG A 390 -4.41 -27.68 27.07
C ARG A 390 -5.21 -27.58 28.36
N PHE A 391 -5.92 -26.48 28.56
CA PHE A 391 -6.80 -26.30 29.70
C PHE A 391 -7.89 -27.38 29.74
N LEU A 392 -8.58 -27.63 28.63
CA LEU A 392 -9.65 -28.63 28.56
C LEU A 392 -9.13 -30.06 28.79
N VAL A 393 -7.97 -30.41 28.22
CA VAL A 393 -7.29 -31.69 28.53
C VAL A 393 -6.96 -31.79 30.02
N SER A 394 -6.50 -30.71 30.65
CA SER A 394 -6.22 -30.70 32.09
C SER A 394 -7.46 -30.91 32.97
N LYS A 395 -8.66 -30.64 32.44
CA LYS A 395 -9.94 -30.93 33.09
C LYS A 395 -10.48 -32.33 32.77
N GLY A 396 -9.73 -33.16 32.04
CA GLY A 396 -10.09 -34.54 31.71
C GLY A 396 -10.82 -34.70 30.38
N ALA A 397 -10.81 -33.69 29.51
CA ALA A 397 -11.29 -33.85 28.14
C ALA A 397 -10.41 -34.89 27.42
N VAL A 398 -11.05 -35.83 26.73
CA VAL A 398 -10.37 -36.85 25.91
C VAL A 398 -10.40 -36.38 24.47
N ALA A 399 -9.24 -36.39 23.82
CA ALA A 399 -9.09 -35.97 22.43
C ALA A 399 -9.22 -37.20 21.50
N ASP A 400 -10.45 -37.60 21.16
CA ASP A 400 -10.74 -38.73 20.26
C ASP A 400 -11.50 -38.34 18.99
N TYR A 401 -11.46 -37.05 18.63
CA TYR A 401 -12.00 -36.53 17.38
C TYR A 401 -11.07 -36.81 16.20
N GLU A 402 -11.63 -36.83 14.98
CA GLU A 402 -10.89 -36.94 13.73
C GLU A 402 -10.49 -35.55 13.22
N GLY A 403 -9.24 -35.42 12.80
CA GLY A 403 -8.73 -34.26 12.08
C GLY A 403 -8.27 -33.11 12.96
N SER A 404 -7.25 -33.38 13.77
CA SER A 404 -6.60 -32.35 14.58
C SER A 404 -5.69 -31.42 13.76
N TYR A 405 -6.04 -30.12 13.76
CA TYR A 405 -5.23 -29.03 13.22
C TYR A 405 -3.84 -29.00 13.86
N PHE A 406 -3.76 -29.11 15.18
CA PHE A 406 -2.47 -29.06 15.84
C PHE A 406 -1.59 -30.27 15.57
N PHE A 407 -2.19 -31.45 15.41
CA PHE A 407 -1.45 -32.66 15.12
C PHE A 407 -0.79 -32.58 13.73
N GLU A 408 -1.51 -32.03 12.75
CA GLU A 408 -1.02 -31.75 11.39
C GLU A 408 0.02 -30.62 11.39
N LYS A 409 -0.22 -29.54 12.16
CA LYS A 409 0.73 -28.44 12.34
C LYS A 409 2.05 -28.93 12.95
N ALA A 410 1.98 -29.72 14.02
CA ALA A 410 3.15 -30.31 14.68
C ALA A 410 3.96 -31.17 13.70
N ALA A 411 3.29 -31.97 12.86
CA ALA A 411 3.94 -32.78 11.83
C ALA A 411 4.68 -31.92 10.78
N THR A 412 4.08 -30.80 10.38
CA THR A 412 4.64 -29.86 9.41
C THR A 412 5.86 -29.12 9.97
N GLU A 413 5.75 -28.60 11.19
CA GLU A 413 6.78 -27.78 11.84
C GLU A 413 7.90 -28.61 12.49
N GLY A 414 7.71 -29.93 12.63
CA GLY A 414 8.68 -30.83 13.27
C GLY A 414 8.59 -30.82 14.81
N ASP A 415 7.46 -30.43 15.39
CA ASP A 415 7.27 -30.37 16.85
C ASP A 415 6.87 -31.74 17.42
N LEU A 416 7.88 -32.56 17.71
CA LEU A 416 7.69 -33.91 18.27
C LEU A 416 7.08 -33.88 19.68
N ASP A 417 7.35 -32.83 20.46
CA ASP A 417 6.88 -32.74 21.84
C ASP A 417 5.38 -32.46 21.88
N LEU A 418 4.89 -31.54 21.04
CA LEU A 418 3.45 -31.29 20.88
C LEU A 418 2.72 -32.53 20.36
N MET A 419 3.31 -33.26 19.41
CA MET A 419 2.73 -34.49 18.89
C MET A 419 2.60 -35.59 19.97
N LYS A 420 3.59 -35.71 20.85
CA LYS A 420 3.54 -36.61 22.01
C LYS A 420 2.50 -36.17 23.04
N GLU A 421 2.38 -34.87 23.29
CA GLU A 421 1.36 -34.29 24.17
C GLU A 421 -0.05 -34.64 23.68
N MET A 422 -0.30 -34.50 22.38
CA MET A 422 -1.57 -34.83 21.73
C MET A 422 -1.90 -36.30 21.78
N ARG A 423 -0.90 -37.15 21.53
CA ARG A 423 -1.05 -38.60 21.68
C ARG A 423 -1.39 -38.97 23.13
N ALA A 424 -0.77 -38.33 24.11
CA ALA A 424 -1.05 -38.56 25.52
C ALA A 424 -2.47 -38.11 25.92
N ALA A 425 -3.05 -37.13 25.23
CA ALA A 425 -4.43 -36.67 25.41
C ALA A 425 -5.49 -37.58 24.76
N GLY A 426 -5.07 -38.58 23.96
CA GLY A 426 -5.95 -39.58 23.38
C GLY A 426 -5.99 -39.62 21.85
N LEU A 427 -5.36 -38.65 21.16
CA LEU A 427 -5.48 -38.55 19.70
C LEU A 427 -4.87 -39.78 19.01
N ASP A 428 -5.58 -40.26 18.00
CA ASP A 428 -5.09 -41.33 17.13
C ASP A 428 -4.10 -40.76 16.11
N PRO A 429 -2.81 -41.17 16.11
CA PRO A 429 -1.85 -40.72 15.13
C PRO A 429 -2.17 -41.20 13.71
N ALA A 430 -3.06 -42.19 13.56
CA ALA A 430 -3.53 -42.69 12.27
C ALA A 430 -4.78 -41.96 11.73
N GLN A 431 -5.29 -40.94 12.45
CA GLN A 431 -6.40 -40.11 11.98
C GLN A 431 -6.15 -39.49 10.59
N ASN A 432 -7.21 -39.08 9.89
CA ASN A 432 -7.13 -38.51 8.54
C ASN A 432 -6.30 -39.38 7.58
N ASN A 433 -6.45 -40.71 7.68
CA ASN A 433 -5.70 -41.69 6.91
C ASN A 433 -4.17 -41.52 6.99
N GLY A 434 -3.66 -41.06 8.13
CA GLY A 434 -2.24 -40.81 8.37
C GLY A 434 -1.69 -39.53 7.74
N GLU A 435 -2.50 -38.47 7.60
CA GLU A 435 -2.09 -37.16 7.07
C GLU A 435 -0.83 -36.60 7.74
N ALA A 436 -0.70 -36.76 9.06
CA ALA A 436 0.51 -36.34 9.78
C ALA A 436 1.79 -37.01 9.26
N LEU A 437 1.71 -38.29 8.87
CA LEU A 437 2.85 -38.99 8.27
C LEU A 437 3.16 -38.43 6.88
N VAL A 438 2.14 -38.10 6.09
CA VAL A 438 2.28 -37.49 4.76
C VAL A 438 2.96 -36.12 4.86
N LEU A 439 2.47 -35.25 5.75
CA LEU A 439 3.03 -33.92 5.99
C LEU A 439 4.48 -33.97 6.50
N ALA A 440 4.76 -34.85 7.47
CA ALA A 440 6.11 -35.06 7.99
C ALA A 440 7.06 -35.58 6.90
N ALA A 441 6.57 -36.48 6.03
CA ALA A 441 7.34 -37.02 4.93
C ALA A 441 7.62 -35.97 3.84
N ALA A 442 6.65 -35.12 3.53
CA ALA A 442 6.78 -34.02 2.58
C ALA A 442 7.82 -32.98 3.03
N ASN A 443 7.95 -32.75 4.34
CA ASN A 443 8.89 -31.79 4.92
C ASN A 443 10.23 -32.41 5.37
N GLY A 444 10.41 -33.72 5.19
CA GLY A 444 11.67 -34.39 5.53
C GLY A 444 11.93 -34.54 7.03
N GLN A 445 10.88 -34.51 7.85
CA GLN A 445 10.94 -34.56 9.32
C GLN A 445 11.19 -36.01 9.79
N TYR A 446 12.44 -36.49 9.67
CA TYR A 446 12.80 -37.88 9.94
C TYR A 446 12.32 -38.37 11.31
N GLU A 447 12.54 -37.61 12.37
CA GLU A 447 12.20 -37.98 13.75
C GLU A 447 10.68 -38.11 13.97
N ILE A 448 9.89 -37.27 13.29
CA ILE A 448 8.42 -37.35 13.33
C ILE A 448 7.94 -38.58 12.56
N VAL A 449 8.49 -38.82 11.36
CA VAL A 449 8.15 -40.00 10.54
C VAL A 449 8.46 -41.27 11.31
N GLU A 450 9.64 -41.37 11.91
CA GLU A 450 10.03 -42.51 12.74
C GLU A 450 9.07 -42.71 13.91
N TYR A 451 8.76 -41.64 14.64
CA TYR A 451 7.82 -41.70 15.76
C TYR A 451 6.42 -42.17 15.34
N LEU A 452 5.85 -41.61 14.26
CA LEU A 452 4.51 -41.98 13.78
C LEU A 452 4.45 -43.45 13.35
N LEU A 453 5.47 -43.95 12.65
CA LEU A 453 5.56 -45.36 12.27
C LEU A 453 5.70 -46.26 13.50
N ASP A 454 6.45 -45.84 14.51
CA ASP A 454 6.57 -46.55 15.80
C ASP A 454 5.26 -46.54 16.60
N GLN A 455 4.40 -45.52 16.42
CA GLN A 455 3.05 -45.48 16.97
C GLN A 455 2.04 -46.34 16.19
N GLY A 456 2.48 -47.03 15.13
CA GLY A 456 1.64 -47.95 14.36
C GLY A 456 0.90 -47.31 13.18
N VAL A 457 1.22 -46.07 12.81
CA VAL A 457 0.69 -45.46 11.58
C VAL A 457 1.19 -46.25 10.38
N SER A 458 0.30 -46.59 9.46
CA SER A 458 0.65 -47.35 8.27
C SER A 458 1.65 -46.56 7.40
N PRO A 459 2.77 -47.16 6.95
CA PRO A 459 3.68 -46.54 5.98
C PRO A 459 3.03 -46.31 4.61
N ARG A 460 1.83 -46.87 4.40
CA ARG A 460 0.99 -46.68 3.21
C ARG A 460 -0.12 -45.64 3.43
N ALA A 461 0.09 -44.71 4.37
CA ALA A 461 -0.83 -43.60 4.66
C ALA A 461 -1.27 -42.87 3.37
N GLN A 462 -2.56 -42.53 3.32
CA GLN A 462 -3.21 -41.90 2.16
C GLN A 462 -3.32 -40.39 2.33
N GLY A 463 -3.43 -39.93 3.58
CA GLY A 463 -3.75 -38.54 3.88
C GLY A 463 -5.17 -38.13 3.46
N LEU A 464 -5.37 -36.82 3.33
CA LEU A 464 -6.65 -36.17 3.00
C LEU A 464 -6.92 -36.01 1.50
N THR A 465 -6.01 -36.48 0.65
CA THR A 465 -6.20 -36.39 -0.80
C THR A 465 -7.41 -37.24 -1.22
N LYS A 466 -8.31 -36.68 -2.06
CA LYS A 466 -9.58 -37.34 -2.48
C LYS A 466 -9.40 -38.53 -3.43
N THR A 467 -8.15 -38.90 -3.69
CA THR A 467 -7.74 -40.13 -4.34
C THR A 467 -7.80 -41.19 -3.24
N ASN A 468 -8.74 -42.14 -3.31
CA ASN A 468 -8.98 -43.20 -2.30
C ASN A 468 -7.83 -44.23 -2.23
N ASP A 469 -6.59 -43.76 -2.21
CA ASP A 469 -5.46 -44.42 -2.81
C ASP A 469 -4.28 -44.44 -1.84
N SER A 470 -3.49 -45.52 -1.83
CA SER A 470 -2.37 -45.73 -0.89
C SER A 470 -1.04 -45.12 -1.34
N GLY A 471 -0.15 -44.85 -0.38
CA GLY A 471 1.28 -44.58 -0.66
C GLY A 471 1.72 -43.11 -0.76
N GLU A 472 0.90 -42.15 -0.33
CA GLU A 472 1.15 -40.71 -0.47
C GLU A 472 2.40 -40.23 0.31
N ALA A 473 2.66 -40.79 1.50
CA ALA A 473 3.83 -40.41 2.29
C ALA A 473 5.16 -40.67 1.54
N LEU A 474 5.27 -41.83 0.88
CA LEU A 474 6.45 -42.15 0.06
C LEU A 474 6.51 -41.25 -1.19
N ALA A 475 5.36 -40.95 -1.81
CA ALA A 475 5.23 -40.04 -2.94
C ALA A 475 5.84 -38.66 -2.64
N GLN A 476 5.46 -38.09 -1.50
CA GLN A 476 5.84 -36.76 -1.06
C GLN A 476 7.31 -36.69 -0.65
N ALA A 477 7.83 -37.71 0.06
CA ALA A 477 9.26 -37.80 0.36
C ALA A 477 10.09 -37.89 -0.93
N CYS A 478 9.62 -38.65 -1.91
CA CYS A 478 10.26 -38.81 -3.22
C CYS A 478 10.17 -37.53 -4.06
N GLU A 479 9.07 -36.79 -4.02
CA GLU A 479 8.93 -35.51 -4.71
C GLU A 479 9.90 -34.45 -4.14
N ASN A 480 9.98 -34.35 -2.82
CA ASN A 480 10.77 -33.31 -2.15
C ASN A 480 12.25 -33.68 -1.95
N GLY A 481 12.65 -34.90 -2.33
CA GLY A 481 14.06 -35.32 -2.33
C GLY A 481 14.57 -35.79 -0.98
N HIS A 482 13.67 -36.18 -0.06
CA HIS A 482 14.01 -36.61 1.29
C HIS A 482 14.42 -38.09 1.30
N TYR A 483 15.66 -38.35 0.87
CA TYR A 483 16.20 -39.71 0.72
C TYR A 483 16.09 -40.57 1.99
N GLU A 484 16.50 -40.06 3.16
CA GLU A 484 16.48 -40.84 4.40
C GLU A 484 15.05 -41.17 4.86
N VAL A 485 14.10 -40.26 4.63
CA VAL A 485 12.68 -40.49 4.91
C VAL A 485 12.10 -41.53 3.93
N ALA A 486 12.37 -41.39 2.63
CA ALA A 486 11.92 -42.37 1.63
C ALA A 486 12.47 -43.77 1.93
N LYS A 487 13.74 -43.85 2.33
CA LYS A 487 14.38 -45.10 2.76
C LYS A 487 13.71 -45.68 3.99
N LEU A 488 13.47 -44.87 5.03
CA LEU A 488 12.76 -45.32 6.23
C LEU A 488 11.36 -45.85 5.90
N LEU A 489 10.59 -45.14 5.09
CA LEU A 489 9.25 -45.58 4.68
C LEU A 489 9.28 -46.93 3.95
N LEU A 490 10.25 -47.13 3.03
CA LEU A 490 10.46 -48.40 2.31
C LEU A 490 10.88 -49.53 3.25
N GLU A 491 11.81 -49.27 4.18
CA GLU A 491 12.24 -50.24 5.20
C GLU A 491 11.08 -50.66 6.12
N ARG A 492 10.13 -49.75 6.36
CA ARG A 492 8.94 -50.00 7.18
C ARG A 492 7.78 -50.62 6.38
N GLY A 493 7.93 -50.86 5.07
CA GLY A 493 6.96 -51.61 4.25
C GLY A 493 6.05 -50.75 3.35
N ALA A 494 6.41 -49.50 3.07
CA ALA A 494 5.78 -48.72 2.00
C ALA A 494 5.96 -49.45 0.65
N ASP A 495 4.92 -49.42 -0.20
CA ASP A 495 4.96 -50.04 -1.52
C ASP A 495 5.57 -49.07 -2.53
N PRO A 496 6.72 -49.39 -3.15
CA PRO A 496 7.32 -48.49 -4.14
C PRO A 496 6.56 -48.49 -5.48
N GLU A 497 5.70 -49.48 -5.73
CA GLU A 497 4.85 -49.58 -6.92
C GLU A 497 3.40 -49.19 -6.65
N ASP A 498 3.13 -48.51 -5.51
CA ASP A 498 1.78 -48.07 -5.23
C ASP A 498 1.25 -47.22 -6.39
N GLN A 499 0.22 -47.74 -7.07
CA GLN A 499 -0.22 -47.32 -8.39
C GLN A 499 -0.73 -45.87 -8.44
N PHE A 500 -0.87 -45.25 -7.27
CA PHE A 500 -1.36 -43.90 -7.05
C PHE A 500 -0.36 -43.01 -6.32
N GLY A 501 0.54 -43.61 -5.52
CA GLY A 501 1.61 -42.94 -4.81
C GLY A 501 2.77 -42.46 -5.69
N ASN A 502 2.74 -42.68 -7.02
CA ASN A 502 3.58 -42.03 -8.03
C ASN A 502 5.06 -41.78 -7.67
N ALA A 503 5.66 -42.56 -6.77
CA ALA A 503 6.91 -42.21 -6.09
C ALA A 503 8.06 -42.15 -7.09
N MET A 504 8.08 -43.13 -8.00
CA MET A 504 9.01 -43.17 -9.12
C MET A 504 8.80 -41.99 -10.07
N MET A 505 7.55 -41.64 -10.41
CA MET A 505 7.26 -40.50 -11.29
C MET A 505 7.71 -39.19 -10.65
N ASN A 506 7.42 -38.96 -9.37
CA ASN A 506 7.77 -37.77 -8.63
C ASN A 506 9.29 -37.61 -8.48
N ALA A 507 10.00 -38.69 -8.12
CA ALA A 507 11.45 -38.72 -8.09
C ALA A 507 12.04 -38.41 -9.49
N CYS A 508 11.48 -38.99 -10.55
CA CYS A 508 11.85 -38.72 -11.94
C CYS A 508 11.60 -37.27 -12.36
N LEU A 509 10.44 -36.69 -12.00
CA LEU A 509 10.01 -35.34 -12.37
C LEU A 509 10.95 -34.29 -11.75
N LYS A 510 11.38 -34.53 -10.52
CA LYS A 510 12.25 -33.62 -9.76
C LYS A 510 13.74 -33.94 -9.94
N GLY A 511 14.07 -35.08 -10.54
CA GLY A 511 15.42 -35.49 -10.91
C GLY A 511 16.26 -36.01 -9.73
N HIS A 512 15.61 -36.62 -8.73
CA HIS A 512 16.27 -37.17 -7.54
C HIS A 512 16.83 -38.57 -7.82
N THR A 513 17.95 -38.62 -8.56
CA THR A 513 18.52 -39.88 -9.09
C THR A 513 18.90 -40.90 -8.02
N ASN A 514 19.30 -40.44 -6.83
CA ASN A 514 19.55 -41.30 -5.66
C ASN A 514 18.27 -42.01 -5.17
N ILE A 515 17.13 -41.32 -5.20
CA ILE A 515 15.82 -41.89 -4.85
C ILE A 515 15.32 -42.82 -5.97
N ILE A 516 15.55 -42.49 -7.25
CA ILE A 516 15.24 -43.39 -8.38
C ILE A 516 15.98 -44.73 -8.20
N GLY A 517 17.28 -44.67 -7.87
CA GLY A 517 18.08 -45.85 -7.57
C GLY A 517 17.56 -46.63 -6.36
N LEU A 518 17.18 -45.93 -5.29
CA LEU A 518 16.57 -46.54 -4.10
C LEU A 518 15.26 -47.27 -4.42
N LEU A 519 14.32 -46.62 -5.09
CA LEU A 519 13.03 -47.22 -5.46
C LEU A 519 13.23 -48.46 -6.33
N ALA A 520 14.15 -48.41 -7.31
CA ALA A 520 14.49 -49.58 -8.13
C ALA A 520 15.09 -50.74 -7.32
N GLN A 521 15.91 -50.45 -6.28
CA GLN A 521 16.44 -51.48 -5.38
C GLN A 521 15.33 -52.17 -4.57
N TYR A 522 14.26 -51.44 -4.23
CA TYR A 522 13.09 -51.98 -3.54
C TYR A 522 12.05 -52.59 -4.50
N GLY A 523 12.38 -52.74 -5.79
CA GLY A 523 11.59 -53.49 -6.76
C GLY A 523 10.61 -52.66 -7.60
N ALA A 524 10.67 -51.32 -7.55
CA ALA A 524 9.86 -50.46 -8.41
C ALA A 524 10.22 -50.63 -9.89
N ASP A 525 9.26 -50.99 -10.74
CA ASP A 525 9.48 -50.95 -12.17
C ASP A 525 9.54 -49.49 -12.65
N LEU A 526 10.62 -49.19 -13.37
CA LEU A 526 10.86 -47.89 -13.99
C LEU A 526 9.87 -47.64 -15.14
N ARG A 527 9.23 -48.68 -15.69
CA ARG A 527 8.36 -48.64 -16.87
C ARG A 527 6.87 -48.91 -16.59
N VAL A 528 6.44 -49.16 -15.34
CA VAL A 528 5.03 -49.50 -15.02
C VAL A 528 4.15 -48.26 -14.88
N GLN A 529 3.58 -47.86 -16.01
CA GLN A 529 2.20 -47.39 -16.28
C GLN A 529 2.24 -46.70 -17.65
N GLY A 530 2.51 -47.50 -18.69
CA GLY A 530 2.82 -46.97 -20.01
C GLY A 530 4.14 -46.18 -20.02
N SER A 531 4.64 -45.86 -21.19
CA SER A 531 5.80 -44.98 -21.39
C SER A 531 5.59 -43.55 -20.84
N GLU A 532 4.49 -43.24 -20.15
CA GLU A 532 4.05 -41.88 -19.84
C GLU A 532 4.73 -41.27 -18.60
N ASN A 533 5.03 -42.03 -17.54
CA ASN A 533 5.58 -41.45 -16.30
C ASN A 533 6.99 -40.87 -16.49
N ILE A 534 7.90 -41.66 -17.06
CA ILE A 534 9.23 -41.17 -17.42
C ILE A 534 9.11 -40.12 -18.55
N SER A 535 8.30 -40.35 -19.59
CA SER A 535 8.14 -39.36 -20.68
C SER A 535 7.62 -38.00 -20.20
N PHE A 536 6.74 -37.98 -19.21
CA PHE A 536 6.21 -36.77 -18.58
C PHE A 536 7.26 -36.07 -17.71
N ALA A 537 7.96 -36.85 -16.88
CA ALA A 537 9.04 -36.35 -16.03
C ALA A 537 10.19 -35.74 -16.85
N VAL A 538 10.55 -36.37 -17.98
CA VAL A 538 11.66 -35.94 -18.81
C VAL A 538 11.36 -34.68 -19.62
N GLY A 539 10.09 -34.28 -19.75
CA GLY A 539 9.69 -33.01 -20.34
C GLY A 539 9.89 -31.78 -19.43
N ARG A 540 10.25 -31.97 -18.15
CA ARG A 540 10.41 -30.90 -17.15
C ARG A 540 11.87 -30.47 -16.98
N GLU A 541 12.10 -29.42 -16.18
CA GLU A 541 13.42 -28.78 -15.99
C GLU A 541 14.54 -29.77 -15.61
N ASN A 542 14.27 -30.70 -14.69
CA ASN A 542 15.22 -31.71 -14.23
C ASN A 542 15.16 -33.03 -15.02
N GLY A 543 14.29 -33.11 -16.03
CA GLY A 543 14.03 -34.32 -16.80
C GLY A 543 15.27 -34.95 -17.44
N TRP A 544 16.23 -34.12 -17.85
CA TRP A 544 17.48 -34.56 -18.45
C TRP A 544 18.37 -35.37 -17.50
N LYS A 545 18.35 -35.06 -16.18
CA LYS A 545 19.12 -35.81 -15.17
C LYS A 545 18.62 -37.24 -15.10
N THR A 546 17.30 -37.38 -15.11
CA THR A 546 16.60 -38.67 -15.14
C THR A 546 16.94 -39.43 -16.41
N VAL A 547 16.80 -38.85 -17.62
CA VAL A 547 17.16 -39.55 -18.87
C VAL A 547 18.63 -39.97 -18.87
N LYS A 548 19.53 -39.08 -18.47
CA LYS A 548 20.95 -39.35 -18.43
C LYS A 548 21.27 -40.50 -17.49
N TYR A 549 20.77 -40.45 -16.26
CA TYR A 549 20.96 -41.51 -15.26
C TYR A 549 20.39 -42.85 -15.75
N LEU A 550 19.18 -42.84 -16.32
CA LEU A 550 18.56 -44.04 -16.87
C LEU A 550 19.41 -44.64 -18.01
N LYS A 551 19.93 -43.83 -18.93
CA LYS A 551 20.75 -44.32 -20.05
C LYS A 551 22.13 -44.79 -19.59
N GLU A 552 22.84 -43.95 -18.84
CA GLU A 552 24.27 -44.17 -18.52
C GLU A 552 24.48 -45.14 -17.36
N GLU A 553 23.67 -45.04 -16.30
CA GLU A 553 23.85 -45.83 -15.07
C GLU A 553 22.93 -47.06 -15.03
N MET A 554 21.71 -46.96 -15.60
CA MET A 554 20.75 -48.08 -15.60
C MET A 554 20.67 -48.84 -16.93
N GLY A 555 21.33 -48.36 -18.00
CA GLY A 555 21.32 -48.99 -19.32
C GLY A 555 19.95 -48.96 -20.03
N LEU A 556 19.06 -48.06 -19.65
CA LEU A 556 17.71 -47.91 -20.20
C LEU A 556 17.67 -46.80 -21.26
N GLU A 557 17.42 -47.18 -22.51
CA GLU A 557 17.20 -46.23 -23.60
C GLU A 557 15.73 -45.79 -23.68
N ILE A 558 15.51 -44.48 -23.88
CA ILE A 558 14.19 -43.87 -24.10
C ILE A 558 14.23 -43.18 -25.46
N PRO A 559 13.44 -43.61 -26.46
CA PRO A 559 13.46 -43.00 -27.79
C PRO A 559 13.00 -41.54 -27.77
N PHE A 560 13.68 -40.67 -28.54
CA PHE A 560 13.33 -39.25 -28.65
C PHE A 560 11.85 -39.02 -29.06
N SER A 561 11.33 -39.86 -29.96
CA SER A 561 9.95 -39.79 -30.45
C SER A 561 8.89 -39.97 -29.36
N GLU A 562 9.21 -40.66 -28.26
CA GLU A 562 8.28 -40.87 -27.15
C GLU A 562 8.16 -39.66 -26.22
N ILE A 563 9.16 -38.78 -26.21
CA ILE A 563 9.29 -37.69 -25.24
C ILE A 563 9.19 -36.30 -25.89
N GLU A 564 9.41 -36.21 -27.20
CA GLU A 564 9.33 -34.97 -27.98
C GLU A 564 8.05 -34.16 -27.69
N PRO A 565 6.83 -34.73 -27.70
CA PRO A 565 5.61 -33.97 -27.43
C PRO A 565 5.59 -33.33 -26.04
N LYS A 566 6.19 -34.00 -25.04
CA LYS A 566 6.22 -33.52 -23.64
C LYS A 566 7.28 -32.44 -23.44
N ILE A 567 8.45 -32.59 -24.07
CA ILE A 567 9.47 -31.54 -24.15
C ILE A 567 8.87 -30.26 -24.77
N ALA A 568 8.08 -30.40 -25.84
CA ALA A 568 7.36 -29.29 -26.47
C ALA A 568 6.41 -28.59 -25.51
N MET A 569 5.55 -29.39 -24.87
CA MET A 569 4.46 -28.95 -24.00
C MET A 569 4.98 -28.25 -22.74
N TYR A 570 6.02 -28.79 -22.13
CA TYR A 570 6.55 -28.34 -20.83
C TYR A 570 7.84 -27.54 -20.91
N LYS A 571 8.29 -27.20 -22.12
CA LYS A 571 9.52 -26.41 -22.37
C LYS A 571 10.78 -27.05 -21.76
N GLY A 572 10.86 -28.38 -21.79
CA GLY A 572 11.98 -29.19 -21.28
C GLY A 572 13.27 -29.09 -22.09
N TYR A 573 13.79 -27.88 -22.30
CA TYR A 573 14.92 -27.62 -23.20
C TYR A 573 16.21 -28.33 -22.77
N ASN A 574 16.36 -28.63 -21.47
CA ASN A 574 17.52 -29.36 -20.95
C ASN A 574 17.56 -30.80 -21.47
N THR A 575 16.41 -31.47 -21.51
CA THR A 575 16.28 -32.82 -22.07
C THR A 575 16.49 -32.79 -23.57
N LEU A 576 15.94 -31.79 -24.25
CA LEU A 576 16.16 -31.59 -25.68
C LEU A 576 17.65 -31.43 -26.02
N LEU A 577 18.41 -30.67 -25.22
CA LEU A 577 19.86 -30.54 -25.42
C LEU A 577 20.59 -31.88 -25.28
N TYR A 578 20.25 -32.67 -24.27
CA TYR A 578 20.86 -33.98 -24.07
C TYR A 578 20.69 -34.89 -25.29
N TYR A 579 19.48 -34.98 -25.86
CA TYR A 579 19.24 -35.76 -27.09
C TYR A 579 19.97 -35.21 -28.31
N GLN A 580 20.16 -33.90 -28.40
CA GLN A 580 20.95 -33.30 -29.46
C GLN A 580 22.44 -33.70 -29.35
N GLU A 581 22.98 -33.71 -28.13
CA GLU A 581 24.39 -34.02 -27.89
C GLU A 581 24.75 -35.46 -28.27
N ILE A 582 23.81 -36.39 -28.06
CA ILE A 582 23.96 -37.80 -28.45
C ILE A 582 23.54 -38.06 -29.91
N GLY A 583 23.08 -37.04 -30.64
CA GLY A 583 22.78 -37.13 -32.08
C GLY A 583 21.45 -37.82 -32.41
N GLU A 584 20.48 -37.83 -31.51
CA GLU A 584 19.23 -38.60 -31.63
C GLU A 584 18.00 -37.73 -32.00
N ILE A 585 18.19 -36.46 -32.37
CA ILE A 585 17.11 -35.56 -32.83
C ILE A 585 16.96 -35.61 -34.36
N PRO A 586 15.75 -35.82 -34.90
CA PRO A 586 15.47 -35.71 -36.33
C PRO A 586 15.71 -34.29 -36.90
N PRO A 587 16.29 -34.14 -38.11
CA PRO A 587 16.67 -32.84 -38.67
C PRO A 587 15.54 -31.82 -38.86
N ASP A 588 14.32 -32.30 -39.16
CA ASP A 588 13.11 -31.50 -39.33
C ASP A 588 12.59 -30.93 -38.00
N ILE A 589 12.71 -31.69 -36.92
CA ILE A 589 12.35 -31.26 -35.56
C ILE A 589 13.39 -30.31 -35.00
N GLU A 590 14.68 -30.53 -35.29
CA GLU A 590 15.76 -29.63 -34.88
C GLU A 590 15.51 -28.19 -35.35
N GLN A 591 14.94 -28.01 -36.54
CA GLN A 591 14.59 -26.71 -37.09
C GLN A 591 13.48 -25.99 -36.28
N ASN A 592 12.49 -26.73 -35.75
CA ASN A 592 11.37 -26.18 -34.98
C ASN A 592 11.79 -25.61 -33.60
N TYR A 593 12.84 -26.17 -32.99
CA TYR A 593 13.36 -25.72 -31.70
C TYR A 593 14.59 -24.81 -31.81
N ALA A 594 15.07 -24.53 -33.02
CA ALA A 594 16.32 -23.85 -33.29
C ALA A 594 16.49 -22.52 -32.53
N ASN A 595 15.45 -21.69 -32.45
CA ASN A 595 15.52 -20.39 -31.76
C ASN A 595 15.64 -20.55 -30.24
N LYS A 596 14.81 -21.41 -29.63
CA LYS A 596 14.79 -21.65 -28.17
C LYS A 596 16.07 -22.34 -27.70
N LEU A 597 16.51 -23.36 -28.44
CA LEU A 597 17.81 -23.99 -28.23
C LEU A 597 18.96 -23.00 -28.45
N GLY A 598 18.79 -22.02 -29.33
CA GLY A 598 19.74 -20.93 -29.54
C GLY A 598 20.10 -20.20 -28.25
N HIS A 599 19.10 -19.81 -27.44
CA HIS A 599 19.31 -19.11 -26.17
C HIS A 599 19.98 -20.02 -25.12
N VAL A 600 19.50 -21.25 -24.95
CA VAL A 600 20.06 -22.19 -23.97
C VAL A 600 21.49 -22.60 -24.34
N LYS A 601 21.77 -22.83 -25.63
CA LYS A 601 23.14 -23.08 -26.14
C LYS A 601 24.04 -21.87 -25.93
N ALA A 602 23.54 -20.66 -26.15
CA ALA A 602 24.29 -19.44 -25.89
C ALA A 602 24.66 -19.34 -24.40
N TRP A 603 23.74 -19.73 -23.51
CA TRP A 603 23.98 -19.75 -22.07
C TRP A 603 25.05 -20.79 -21.70
N ARG A 604 24.90 -22.03 -22.16
CA ARG A 604 25.86 -23.11 -21.90
C ARG A 604 27.26 -22.79 -22.43
N ARG A 605 27.36 -22.18 -23.61
CA ARG A 605 28.65 -21.73 -24.16
C ARG A 605 29.28 -20.62 -23.32
N ALA A 606 28.47 -19.70 -22.79
CA ALA A 606 28.98 -18.58 -22.01
C ALA A 606 29.34 -18.99 -20.57
N PHE A 607 28.51 -19.79 -19.90
CA PHE A 607 28.60 -20.07 -18.46
C PHE A 607 29.10 -21.48 -18.14
N GLY A 608 29.18 -22.39 -19.11
CA GLY A 608 29.46 -23.82 -18.87
C GLY A 608 28.31 -24.57 -18.18
N THR A 609 27.25 -23.86 -17.79
CA THR A 609 26.07 -24.37 -17.10
C THR A 609 24.80 -24.03 -17.88
N LEU A 610 23.67 -24.62 -17.48
CA LEU A 610 22.36 -24.26 -18.02
C LEU A 610 21.85 -22.95 -17.38
N PRO A 611 20.92 -22.22 -18.03
CA PRO A 611 20.32 -21.02 -17.44
C PRO A 611 19.62 -21.37 -16.11
N PRO A 612 19.87 -20.61 -15.02
CA PRO A 612 19.17 -20.80 -13.75
C PRO A 612 17.71 -20.30 -13.84
N GLU A 613 16.89 -20.67 -12.84
CA GLU A 613 15.46 -20.33 -12.80
C GLU A 613 15.19 -18.85 -13.11
N GLY A 614 14.31 -18.62 -14.09
CA GLY A 614 13.89 -17.29 -14.55
C GLY A 614 14.72 -16.72 -15.70
N MET A 615 15.80 -17.39 -16.11
CA MET A 615 16.72 -16.93 -17.17
C MET A 615 16.52 -17.64 -18.52
N GLU A 616 15.57 -18.58 -18.65
CA GLU A 616 15.42 -19.48 -19.81
C GLU A 616 15.05 -18.77 -21.11
N GLY A 617 14.48 -17.56 -21.01
CA GLY A 617 14.17 -16.68 -22.14
C GLY A 617 15.07 -15.45 -22.25
N ARG A 618 16.04 -15.28 -21.34
CA ARG A 618 16.87 -14.08 -21.27
C ARG A 618 18.03 -14.14 -22.28
N PRO A 619 18.32 -13.05 -23.01
CA PRO A 619 19.47 -13.03 -23.90
C PRO A 619 20.78 -13.01 -23.12
N VAL A 620 21.72 -13.87 -23.52
CA VAL A 620 23.04 -13.98 -22.88
C VAL A 620 24.05 -13.00 -23.48
N LYS A 621 23.67 -12.36 -24.59
CA LYS A 621 24.53 -11.47 -25.34
C LYS A 621 24.91 -10.24 -24.50
N GLY A 622 26.18 -10.11 -24.17
CA GLY A 622 26.72 -9.00 -23.37
C GLY A 622 26.76 -9.27 -21.85
N LEU A 623 26.17 -10.37 -21.38
CA LEU A 623 26.26 -10.83 -20.00
C LEU A 623 27.60 -11.55 -19.79
N LYS A 624 28.38 -11.14 -18.78
CA LYS A 624 29.65 -11.81 -18.44
C LYS A 624 29.47 -12.78 -17.28
N PRO A 625 29.97 -14.03 -17.39
CA PRO A 625 29.79 -15.04 -16.35
C PRO A 625 30.27 -14.64 -14.96
N ASP A 626 31.52 -14.19 -14.87
CA ASP A 626 32.12 -13.83 -13.59
C ASP A 626 31.36 -12.69 -12.89
N ALA A 627 30.83 -11.74 -13.67
CA ALA A 627 30.07 -10.60 -13.17
C ALA A 627 28.69 -11.01 -12.66
N PHE A 628 28.03 -11.93 -13.36
CA PHE A 628 26.75 -12.48 -12.91
C PHE A 628 26.91 -13.29 -11.62
N GLN A 629 27.91 -14.17 -11.55
CA GLN A 629 28.17 -14.98 -10.35
C GLN A 629 28.53 -14.09 -9.16
N THR A 630 29.43 -13.11 -9.34
CA THR A 630 29.81 -12.18 -8.27
C THR A 630 28.60 -11.41 -7.73
N ALA A 631 27.68 -10.99 -8.61
CA ALA A 631 26.46 -10.31 -8.18
C ALA A 631 25.52 -11.23 -7.38
N GLN A 632 25.38 -12.50 -7.77
CA GLN A 632 24.62 -13.50 -7.01
C GLN A 632 25.23 -13.76 -5.63
N ASP A 633 26.56 -13.90 -5.55
CA ASP A 633 27.25 -14.18 -4.28
C ASP A 633 27.09 -13.02 -3.29
N ILE A 634 27.21 -11.77 -3.77
CA ILE A 634 26.96 -10.58 -2.95
C ILE A 634 25.51 -10.55 -2.47
N LEU A 635 24.54 -10.78 -3.37
CA LEU A 635 23.12 -10.81 -3.02
C LEU A 635 22.77 -11.92 -2.02
N LYS A 636 23.36 -13.11 -2.17
CA LYS A 636 23.19 -14.22 -1.23
C LYS A 636 23.73 -13.87 0.15
N SER A 637 24.89 -13.22 0.22
CA SER A 637 25.43 -12.72 1.49
C SER A 637 24.55 -11.63 2.13
N GLU A 638 23.78 -10.91 1.31
CA GLU A 638 22.76 -9.94 1.74
C GLU A 638 21.39 -10.59 2.02
N GLY A 639 21.25 -11.92 1.88
CA GLY A 639 20.05 -12.70 2.22
C GLY A 639 19.06 -12.99 1.08
N TYR A 640 19.46 -12.83 -0.19
CA TYR A 640 18.61 -13.10 -1.35
C TYR A 640 18.95 -14.43 -2.04
N GLU A 641 17.95 -15.24 -2.37
CA GLU A 641 18.11 -16.53 -3.08
C GLU A 641 17.06 -16.73 -4.19
N GLY A 642 17.21 -17.81 -4.97
CA GLY A 642 16.26 -18.23 -6.01
C GLY A 642 16.10 -17.22 -7.16
N LYS A 643 14.91 -17.20 -7.77
CA LYS A 643 14.55 -16.34 -8.90
C LYS A 643 14.87 -14.86 -8.68
N THR A 644 14.56 -14.30 -7.51
CA THR A 644 14.76 -12.86 -7.20
C THR A 644 16.24 -12.47 -7.24
N ALA A 645 17.12 -13.31 -6.68
CA ALA A 645 18.56 -13.07 -6.73
C ALA A 645 19.09 -13.13 -8.17
N ASN A 646 18.59 -14.07 -8.99
CA ASN A 646 18.99 -14.21 -10.39
C ASN A 646 18.62 -12.98 -11.23
N GLU A 647 17.42 -12.41 -11.05
CA GLU A 647 16.97 -11.24 -11.81
C GLU A 647 17.77 -9.97 -11.49
N TYR A 648 18.07 -9.71 -10.21
CA TYR A 648 18.90 -8.57 -9.81
C TYR A 648 20.36 -8.73 -10.24
N ALA A 649 20.90 -9.94 -10.10
CA ALA A 649 22.25 -10.25 -10.59
C ALA A 649 22.35 -10.04 -12.10
N TYR A 650 21.32 -10.42 -12.87
CA TYR A 650 21.27 -10.24 -14.32
C TYR A 650 21.34 -8.76 -14.71
N ALA A 651 20.50 -7.92 -14.10
CA ALA A 651 20.49 -6.48 -14.37
C ALA A 651 21.83 -5.81 -13.99
N ALA A 652 22.39 -6.15 -12.84
CA ALA A 652 23.67 -5.61 -12.37
C ALA A 652 24.83 -6.04 -13.28
N ALA A 653 24.90 -7.32 -13.62
CA ALA A 653 25.96 -7.88 -14.46
C ALA A 653 25.93 -7.33 -15.89
N LEU A 654 24.75 -7.10 -16.46
CA LEU A 654 24.62 -6.40 -17.74
C LEU A 654 25.11 -4.95 -17.66
N LEU A 655 24.67 -4.19 -16.63
CA LEU A 655 25.00 -2.77 -16.54
C LEU A 655 26.49 -2.52 -16.28
N PHE A 656 27.04 -3.22 -15.29
CA PHE A 656 28.42 -3.02 -14.88
C PHE A 656 29.40 -3.81 -15.75
N GLY A 657 28.99 -4.96 -16.29
CA GLY A 657 29.74 -5.73 -17.27
C GLY A 657 31.01 -6.42 -16.77
N THR A 658 31.51 -6.12 -15.56
CA THR A 658 32.71 -6.75 -14.95
C THR A 658 32.69 -6.62 -13.43
N ASN A 659 33.35 -7.56 -12.74
CA ASN A 659 33.53 -7.56 -11.28
C ASN A 659 34.18 -6.26 -10.79
N ASP A 660 35.28 -5.85 -11.41
CA ASP A 660 36.02 -4.63 -11.03
C ASP A 660 35.13 -3.39 -11.02
N ARG A 661 34.21 -3.27 -11.97
CA ARG A 661 33.29 -2.14 -12.05
C ARG A 661 32.24 -2.18 -10.92
N MET A 662 31.74 -3.36 -10.55
CA MET A 662 30.84 -3.51 -9.41
C MET A 662 31.56 -3.20 -8.09
N LEU A 663 32.80 -3.68 -7.94
CA LEU A 663 33.63 -3.37 -6.76
C LEU A 663 33.98 -1.88 -6.71
N GLN A 664 34.41 -1.27 -7.81
CA GLN A 664 34.64 0.19 -7.89
C GLN A 664 33.39 0.99 -7.53
N TYR A 665 32.20 0.52 -7.94
CA TYR A 665 30.95 1.13 -7.53
C TYR A 665 30.77 1.04 -6.01
N LEU A 666 30.91 -0.16 -5.44
CA LEU A 666 30.76 -0.41 -4.00
C LEU A 666 31.81 0.32 -3.16
N GLU A 667 33.06 0.42 -3.62
CA GLU A 667 34.12 1.20 -2.95
C GLU A 667 33.80 2.70 -2.95
N LYS A 668 33.29 3.21 -4.07
CA LYS A 668 33.01 4.64 -4.23
C LYS A 668 31.69 5.09 -3.61
N TRP A 669 30.69 4.21 -3.59
CA TRP A 669 29.30 4.56 -3.24
C TRP A 669 28.68 3.67 -2.15
N GLY A 670 29.31 2.55 -1.78
CA GLY A 670 28.83 1.63 -0.74
C GLY A 670 29.23 2.10 0.66
N ALA A 671 28.29 2.62 1.43
CA ALA A 671 28.49 2.94 2.84
C ALA A 671 28.05 1.76 3.74
N HIS A 672 28.86 1.40 4.73
CA HIS A 672 28.74 0.21 5.57
C HIS A 672 27.35 -0.05 6.20
N GLY A 673 26.90 -1.31 6.15
CA GLY A 673 26.05 -1.92 7.19
C GLY A 673 24.57 -2.18 6.87
N LYS A 674 24.06 -1.95 5.65
CA LYS A 674 22.64 -2.23 5.30
C LYS A 674 22.40 -2.74 3.87
N GLN A 675 23.27 -3.60 3.33
CA GLN A 675 23.14 -4.19 1.98
C GLN A 675 23.45 -3.17 0.86
N PRO A 676 24.72 -2.71 0.73
CA PRO A 676 25.11 -1.66 -0.20
C PRO A 676 24.93 -2.03 -1.68
N PHE A 677 24.93 -3.32 -2.02
CA PHE A 677 24.69 -3.76 -3.39
C PHE A 677 23.20 -3.79 -3.71
N HIS A 678 22.37 -4.29 -2.79
CA HIS A 678 20.92 -4.13 -2.82
C HIS A 678 20.52 -2.67 -3.12
N ASP A 679 21.12 -1.68 -2.45
CA ASP A 679 20.79 -0.25 -2.58
C ASP A 679 20.91 0.33 -3.99
N VAL A 680 21.73 -0.28 -4.85
CA VAL A 680 21.86 0.11 -6.26
C VAL A 680 21.06 -0.79 -7.19
N VAL A 681 21.09 -2.12 -7.00
CA VAL A 681 20.51 -3.05 -7.98
C VAL A 681 18.99 -2.91 -8.09
N HIS A 682 18.29 -2.56 -7.01
CA HIS A 682 16.84 -2.29 -7.07
C HIS A 682 16.49 -1.00 -7.82
N LYS A 683 17.47 -0.09 -8.01
CA LYS A 683 17.33 1.12 -8.84
C LYS A 683 17.64 0.84 -10.31
N ILE A 684 18.41 -0.22 -10.59
CA ILE A 684 18.71 -0.67 -11.95
C ILE A 684 17.52 -1.49 -12.44
N ARG A 685 16.55 -0.79 -13.02
CA ARG A 685 15.52 -1.46 -13.82
C ARG A 685 15.96 -1.44 -15.26
N MET A 686 16.53 -2.55 -15.70
CA MET A 686 16.69 -2.77 -17.13
C MET A 686 15.31 -2.69 -17.78
N PRO A 687 15.18 -2.06 -18.95
CA PRO A 687 13.96 -2.15 -19.74
C PRO A 687 13.59 -3.62 -19.94
N VAL A 688 12.48 -3.98 -19.31
CA VAL A 688 11.78 -5.26 -19.24
C VAL A 688 10.42 -4.89 -19.83
N ALA A 689 9.92 -5.44 -20.95
CA ALA A 689 8.47 -5.24 -21.29
C ALA A 689 7.50 -5.82 -20.19
N GLU A 690 6.18 -5.57 -20.21
CA GLU A 690 5.23 -5.56 -19.05
C GLU A 690 4.18 -6.73 -18.74
N ILE A 691 3.59 -6.88 -17.49
CA ILE A 691 2.29 -7.62 -17.01
C ILE A 691 1.45 -6.71 -15.96
N ARG A 692 0.26 -7.17 -15.39
CA ARG A 692 -1.00 -6.55 -14.75
C ARG A 692 -1.60 -7.13 -13.38
N HIS A 693 -2.78 -6.60 -12.84
CA HIS A 693 -3.48 -6.68 -11.46
C HIS A 693 -4.94 -7.36 -11.31
N HIS A 694 -5.46 -7.74 -10.09
CA HIS A 694 -6.81 -8.36 -9.66
C HIS A 694 -7.54 -7.86 -8.33
N ARG A 695 -8.92 -7.86 -8.16
CA ARG A 695 -9.84 -7.07 -7.19
C ARG A 695 -11.01 -7.80 -6.37
N GLN A 696 -11.54 -7.31 -5.19
CA GLN A 696 -12.67 -7.82 -4.30
C GLN A 696 -13.45 -6.77 -3.36
N GLN A 697 -14.74 -6.96 -2.92
CA GLN A 697 -15.70 -5.99 -2.23
C GLN A 697 -16.36 -6.43 -0.87
N ILE A 698 -16.66 -5.50 0.09
CA ILE A 698 -17.43 -5.66 1.37
C ILE A 698 -18.29 -4.42 1.71
N GLY A 699 -19.55 -4.61 2.13
CA GLY A 699 -20.49 -3.51 2.43
C GLY A 699 -20.67 -2.60 1.21
N ASN A 700 -20.47 -1.29 1.39
CA ASN A 700 -20.46 -0.34 0.28
C ASN A 700 -19.04 -0.09 -0.34
N MET A 701 -17.99 -0.93 -0.11
CA MET A 701 -16.56 -0.63 -0.47
C MET A 701 -15.71 -1.80 -1.11
N ILE A 702 -14.62 -1.56 -1.92
CA ILE A 702 -13.86 -2.57 -2.81
C ILE A 702 -12.27 -2.41 -2.88
N PHE A 703 -11.42 -3.46 -3.17
CA PHE A 703 -9.89 -3.59 -3.08
C PHE A 703 -9.07 -4.49 -4.12
N THR A 704 -7.73 -4.35 -4.45
CA THR A 704 -6.90 -5.02 -5.60
C THR A 704 -5.32 -5.33 -5.53
N ARG A 705 -4.62 -6.23 -6.34
CA ARG A 705 -3.08 -6.54 -6.44
C ARG A 705 -2.40 -7.10 -7.80
N LYS A 706 -1.01 -7.06 -8.15
CA LYS A 706 -0.25 -7.17 -9.55
C LYS A 706 0.94 -8.17 -9.80
N GLU A 707 1.33 -8.44 -11.11
CA GLU A 707 2.68 -8.92 -11.64
C GLU A 707 3.15 -8.54 -13.12
N VAL A 708 4.38 -8.89 -13.75
CA VAL A 708 5.09 -8.32 -15.04
C VAL A 708 5.82 -9.24 -16.21
N VAL A 709 5.93 -8.94 -17.58
CA VAL A 709 6.59 -9.70 -18.79
C VAL A 709 7.07 -8.94 -20.10
N GLU A 710 8.26 -9.30 -20.65
CA GLU A 710 9.25 -8.57 -21.52
C GLU A 710 9.36 -8.59 -23.10
N GLU A 711 10.09 -7.60 -23.70
CA GLU A 711 10.66 -7.47 -25.08
C GLU A 711 11.98 -6.60 -25.11
N GLU A 712 12.94 -6.92 -26.01
CA GLU A 712 14.38 -6.56 -26.01
C GLU A 712 14.80 -5.08 -26.31
N ALA A 713 16.03 -4.73 -25.89
CA ALA A 713 16.51 -3.40 -25.46
C ALA A 713 17.03 -2.39 -26.55
N PRO A 714 16.52 -1.13 -26.61
CA PRO A 714 16.97 -0.06 -27.53
C PRO A 714 18.22 0.79 -27.14
N PHE A 715 19.21 0.32 -26.36
CA PHE A 715 20.20 1.24 -25.74
C PHE A 715 21.63 0.71 -25.48
N ASP A 716 22.58 1.64 -25.32
CA ASP A 716 24.00 1.38 -25.03
C ASP A 716 24.25 1.24 -23.53
N VAL A 717 24.21 0.00 -23.08
CA VAL A 717 24.38 -0.41 -21.69
C VAL A 717 25.73 0.06 -21.11
N LYS A 718 26.80 0.07 -21.90
CA LYS A 718 28.13 0.47 -21.41
C LYS A 718 28.15 1.95 -21.01
N SER A 719 27.62 2.81 -21.89
CA SER A 719 27.58 4.26 -21.62
C SER A 719 26.71 4.57 -20.39
N TRP A 720 25.60 3.86 -20.21
CA TRP A 720 24.76 3.95 -19.01
C TRP A 720 25.50 3.45 -17.75
N GLY A 721 26.21 2.32 -17.83
CA GLY A 721 27.03 1.82 -16.73
C GLY A 721 28.16 2.78 -16.33
N ASP A 722 28.85 3.39 -17.30
CA ASP A 722 29.90 4.41 -17.05
C ASP A 722 29.31 5.63 -16.32
N ALA A 723 28.13 6.07 -16.75
CA ALA A 723 27.44 7.19 -16.13
C ALA A 723 27.02 6.87 -14.68
N VAL A 724 26.60 5.62 -14.41
CA VAL A 724 26.26 5.14 -13.06
C VAL A 724 27.48 5.04 -12.15
N LEU A 725 28.63 4.56 -12.65
CA LEU A 725 29.89 4.61 -11.88
C LEU A 725 30.30 6.05 -11.54
N GLN A 726 30.08 6.97 -12.49
CA GLN A 726 30.45 8.36 -12.33
C GLN A 726 29.57 9.08 -11.30
N HIS A 727 28.25 8.88 -11.34
CA HIS A 727 27.24 9.67 -10.61
C HIS A 727 26.44 8.90 -9.55
N GLY A 728 26.67 7.60 -9.39
CA GLY A 728 26.08 6.80 -8.32
C GLY A 728 24.59 6.46 -8.54
N PRO A 729 23.84 6.21 -7.45
CA PRO A 729 22.44 5.75 -7.49
C PRO A 729 21.49 6.68 -8.27
N GLU A 730 21.76 7.98 -8.29
CA GLU A 730 20.92 8.97 -8.98
C GLU A 730 20.88 8.78 -10.50
N MET A 731 21.99 8.32 -11.08
CA MET A 731 22.00 7.96 -12.50
C MET A 731 21.37 6.59 -12.73
N ALA A 732 21.50 5.65 -11.78
CA ALA A 732 20.91 4.31 -11.89
C ALA A 732 19.38 4.36 -12.02
N LYS A 733 18.73 5.29 -11.30
CA LYS A 733 17.28 5.56 -11.42
C LYS A 733 16.81 5.88 -12.84
N LEU A 734 17.69 6.44 -13.67
CA LEU A 734 17.36 6.87 -15.02
C LEU A 734 17.52 5.75 -16.06
N VAL A 735 18.13 4.61 -15.70
CA VAL A 735 18.37 3.47 -16.61
C VAL A 735 17.08 2.88 -17.17
N VAL A 736 15.96 3.00 -16.45
CA VAL A 736 14.64 2.57 -16.94
C VAL A 736 14.24 3.28 -18.24
N TYR A 737 14.71 4.51 -18.46
CA TYR A 737 14.45 5.29 -19.67
C TYR A 737 15.46 5.03 -20.78
N ALA A 738 16.43 4.14 -20.57
CA ALA A 738 17.47 3.89 -21.56
C ALA A 738 16.87 3.39 -22.88
N GLY A 739 15.76 2.63 -22.86
CA GLY A 739 15.04 2.25 -24.07
C GLY A 739 14.47 3.41 -24.91
N LYS A 740 14.41 4.63 -24.37
CA LYS A 740 14.08 5.87 -25.11
C LYS A 740 15.31 6.73 -25.41
N MET A 741 16.44 6.46 -24.74
CA MET A 741 17.67 7.22 -24.87
C MET A 741 18.88 6.29 -24.98
N LYS A 742 19.38 6.17 -26.23
CA LYS A 742 20.49 5.28 -26.56
C LYS A 742 21.72 5.45 -25.65
N GLN A 743 22.09 6.68 -25.30
CA GLN A 743 23.23 6.97 -24.40
C GLN A 743 22.91 8.16 -23.48
N PRO A 744 23.44 8.20 -22.24
CA PRO A 744 23.35 9.37 -21.38
C PRO A 744 24.00 10.60 -22.02
N ALA A 745 23.52 11.79 -21.68
CA ALA A 745 24.08 13.04 -22.20
C ALA A 745 25.46 13.35 -21.60
N ARG A 746 26.29 14.05 -22.38
CA ARG A 746 27.65 14.46 -22.01
C ARG A 746 27.78 15.96 -21.78
N THR A 747 28.84 16.37 -21.09
CA THR A 747 29.27 17.77 -20.93
C THR A 747 29.56 18.43 -22.29
N ASP A 748 29.60 19.77 -22.36
CA ASP A 748 29.76 20.49 -23.64
C ASP A 748 31.10 20.22 -24.34
N ASP A 749 32.12 19.91 -23.55
CA ASP A 749 33.44 19.46 -24.03
C ASP A 749 33.46 17.97 -24.44
N GLY A 750 32.35 17.24 -24.25
CA GLY A 750 32.18 15.84 -24.59
C GLY A 750 32.96 14.84 -23.71
N ASN A 751 33.68 15.33 -22.68
CA ASN A 751 34.64 14.54 -21.93
C ASN A 751 34.01 13.69 -20.80
N MET A 752 32.87 14.10 -20.24
CA MET A 752 32.23 13.43 -19.11
C MET A 752 30.72 13.24 -19.32
N TYR A 753 30.11 12.24 -18.69
CA TYR A 753 28.65 12.16 -18.62
C TYR A 753 28.12 13.22 -17.67
N SER A 754 26.98 13.82 -18.01
CA SER A 754 26.36 14.88 -17.22
C SER A 754 25.00 14.42 -16.71
N LEU A 755 24.91 14.19 -15.39
CA LEU A 755 23.64 13.89 -14.72
C LEU A 755 22.56 14.92 -15.06
N ASN A 756 22.89 16.20 -15.03
CA ASN A 756 21.93 17.28 -15.27
C ASN A 756 21.42 17.30 -16.72
N LYS A 757 22.30 17.08 -17.71
CA LYS A 757 21.88 17.02 -19.12
C LYS A 757 21.12 15.72 -19.43
N THR A 758 21.51 14.60 -18.81
CA THR A 758 20.77 13.33 -18.96
C THR A 758 19.38 13.48 -18.36
N ARG A 759 19.26 14.07 -17.17
CA ARG A 759 17.97 14.45 -16.58
C ARG A 759 17.18 15.33 -17.53
N ALA A 760 17.76 16.41 -18.06
CA ALA A 760 17.07 17.29 -19.02
C ALA A 760 16.42 16.54 -20.18
N LYS A 761 17.18 15.65 -20.84
CA LYS A 761 16.65 14.84 -21.92
C LYS A 761 15.66 13.77 -21.46
N VAL A 762 15.85 13.18 -20.28
CA VAL A 762 14.87 12.23 -19.70
C VAL A 762 13.54 12.93 -19.40
N ALA A 763 13.58 14.20 -18.97
CA ALA A 763 12.39 14.98 -18.69
C ALA A 763 11.44 15.04 -19.91
N GLU A 764 11.98 15.07 -21.13
CA GLU A 764 11.21 15.07 -22.37
C GLU A 764 10.37 13.80 -22.55
N PHE A 765 10.81 12.66 -21.98
CA PHE A 765 10.10 11.37 -22.01
C PHE A 765 9.31 11.09 -20.74
N MET A 766 9.67 11.74 -19.64
CA MET A 766 9.01 11.59 -18.34
C MET A 766 7.64 12.26 -18.33
N TYR A 767 7.50 13.40 -19.02
CA TYR A 767 6.24 14.15 -19.10
C TYR A 767 5.57 14.00 -20.46
N SER A 768 4.24 13.91 -20.47
CA SER A 768 3.48 13.57 -21.69
C SER A 768 3.66 14.57 -22.85
N ARG A 769 3.94 15.85 -22.53
CA ARG A 769 4.23 16.94 -23.49
C ARG A 769 5.63 17.52 -23.28
N GLY A 770 6.54 16.76 -22.68
CA GLY A 770 7.88 17.23 -22.33
C GLY A 770 8.68 17.73 -23.54
N THR A 771 8.49 17.10 -24.71
CA THR A 771 9.09 17.50 -25.99
C THR A 771 8.55 18.82 -26.55
N GLU A 772 7.30 19.18 -26.26
CA GLU A 772 6.68 20.44 -26.70
C GLU A 772 7.10 21.62 -25.82
N PHE A 773 7.40 21.37 -24.54
CA PHE A 773 7.83 22.38 -23.57
C PHE A 773 9.12 21.95 -22.84
N PRO A 774 10.26 21.83 -23.55
CA PRO A 774 11.47 21.23 -23.01
C PRO A 774 12.08 22.01 -21.83
N ASP A 775 12.09 23.36 -21.90
CA ASP A 775 12.59 24.20 -20.80
C ASP A 775 11.74 24.03 -19.53
N LEU A 776 10.43 23.88 -19.72
CA LEU A 776 9.49 23.67 -18.62
C LEU A 776 9.62 22.25 -18.05
N ALA A 777 9.71 21.23 -18.90
CA ALA A 777 9.93 19.84 -18.50
C ALA A 777 11.24 19.68 -17.72
N HIS A 778 12.29 20.34 -18.18
CA HIS A 778 13.57 20.37 -17.49
C HIS A 778 13.47 20.99 -16.10
N MET A 779 12.82 22.15 -15.98
CA MET A 779 12.59 22.81 -14.69
C MET A 779 11.73 21.94 -13.77
N CYS A 780 10.65 21.34 -14.29
CA CYS A 780 9.82 20.40 -13.54
C CYS A 780 10.62 19.20 -13.02
N MET A 781 11.47 18.57 -13.85
CA MET A 781 12.29 17.45 -13.41
C MET A 781 13.36 17.89 -12.39
N LYS A 782 13.95 19.08 -12.56
CA LYS A 782 14.95 19.66 -11.65
C LYS A 782 14.38 19.86 -10.24
N TYR A 783 13.15 20.36 -10.16
CA TYR A 783 12.42 20.61 -8.90
C TYR A 783 11.44 19.48 -8.54
N GLN A 784 11.55 18.31 -9.19
CA GLN A 784 10.78 17.09 -8.90
C GLN A 784 9.25 17.23 -9.00
N TRP A 785 8.75 18.12 -9.86
CA TRP A 785 7.32 18.28 -10.11
C TRP A 785 6.73 17.05 -10.81
N HIS A 786 5.57 16.57 -10.35
CA HIS A 786 4.80 15.51 -11.02
C HIS A 786 4.04 16.01 -12.26
N GLU A 787 3.54 15.10 -13.10
CA GLU A 787 2.84 15.39 -14.37
C GLU A 787 1.74 16.45 -14.23
N GLN A 788 1.00 16.45 -13.12
CA GLN A 788 -0.07 17.42 -12.87
C GLN A 788 0.42 18.87 -12.82
N HIS A 789 1.55 19.14 -12.16
CA HIS A 789 2.13 20.49 -12.06
C HIS A 789 2.75 20.94 -13.39
N PHE A 790 3.37 20.01 -14.12
CA PHE A 790 3.84 20.26 -15.49
C PHE A 790 2.68 20.71 -16.38
N GLN A 791 1.54 20.01 -16.34
CA GLN A 791 0.35 20.40 -17.12
C GLN A 791 -0.23 21.77 -16.69
N THR A 792 -0.22 22.10 -15.40
CA THR A 792 -0.64 23.42 -14.92
C THR A 792 0.24 24.54 -15.47
N ALA A 793 1.56 24.37 -15.45
CA ALA A 793 2.48 25.35 -16.01
C ALA A 793 2.35 25.45 -17.54
N VAL A 794 2.13 24.32 -18.24
CA VAL A 794 1.83 24.31 -19.68
C VAL A 794 0.62 25.19 -19.99
N LYS A 795 -0.48 25.05 -19.25
CA LYS A 795 -1.69 25.88 -19.43
C LYS A 795 -1.41 27.38 -19.29
N LEU A 796 -0.56 27.79 -18.35
CA LEU A 796 -0.19 29.19 -18.17
C LEU A 796 0.68 29.74 -19.30
N VAL A 797 1.64 28.93 -19.78
CA VAL A 797 2.46 29.28 -20.94
C VAL A 797 1.61 29.42 -22.19
N GLU A 798 0.64 28.52 -22.39
CA GLU A 798 -0.31 28.58 -23.50
C GLU A 798 -1.22 29.81 -23.40
N ALA A 799 -1.81 30.07 -22.23
CA ALA A 799 -2.64 31.25 -22.01
C ALA A 799 -1.87 32.57 -22.24
N PHE A 800 -0.57 32.61 -21.89
CA PHE A 800 0.27 33.77 -22.20
C PHE A 800 0.47 33.93 -23.71
N LYS A 801 0.79 32.85 -24.41
CA LYS A 801 0.97 32.84 -25.88
C LYS A 801 -0.31 33.24 -26.60
N GLU A 802 -1.47 32.79 -26.14
CA GLU A 802 -2.76 33.19 -26.70
C GLU A 802 -3.02 34.69 -26.50
N LYS A 803 -2.79 35.20 -25.29
CA LYS A 803 -3.12 36.59 -24.93
C LYS A 803 -2.16 37.62 -25.50
N TYR A 804 -0.87 37.30 -25.64
CA TYR A 804 0.19 38.26 -26.02
C TYR A 804 1.04 37.81 -27.21
N GLY A 805 0.91 36.58 -27.70
CA GLY A 805 1.74 36.05 -28.80
C GLY A 805 1.59 36.82 -30.11
N ALA A 806 0.41 37.37 -30.40
CA ALA A 806 0.18 38.25 -31.56
C ALA A 806 0.70 39.69 -31.38
N LYS A 807 1.19 40.07 -30.19
CA LYS A 807 1.70 41.41 -29.83
C LYS A 807 3.20 41.35 -29.51
N ASP A 808 3.98 40.72 -30.37
CA ASP A 808 5.43 40.48 -30.22
C ASP A 808 5.81 39.73 -28.93
N GLY A 809 4.86 39.02 -28.30
CA GLY A 809 5.07 38.32 -27.03
C GLY A 809 5.24 39.23 -25.82
N ARG A 810 4.82 40.50 -25.88
CA ARG A 810 5.02 41.49 -24.81
C ARG A 810 3.72 41.94 -24.16
N LYS A 811 3.77 42.17 -22.86
CA LYS A 811 2.67 42.78 -22.12
C LYS A 811 2.60 44.28 -22.41
N PRO A 812 1.42 44.92 -22.19
CA PRO A 812 1.35 46.37 -22.07
C PRO A 812 2.36 46.89 -21.05
N LYS A 813 3.04 48.00 -21.35
CA LYS A 813 4.15 48.55 -20.54
C LYS A 813 3.71 49.19 -19.21
N ASN A 814 2.63 48.69 -18.59
CA ASN A 814 2.10 49.18 -17.32
C ASN A 814 3.10 48.97 -16.18
N ILE A 815 3.79 47.83 -16.18
CA ILE A 815 5.01 47.62 -15.40
C ILE A 815 6.21 48.07 -16.25
N PRO A 816 6.98 49.08 -15.81
CA PRO A 816 8.05 49.66 -16.61
C PRO A 816 9.25 48.70 -16.73
N ASP A 817 9.91 48.64 -17.90
CA ASP A 817 11.13 47.84 -18.03
C ASP A 817 12.31 48.58 -17.39
N ILE A 818 12.62 48.31 -16.12
CA ILE A 818 13.72 48.92 -15.36
C ILE A 818 14.84 47.89 -15.19
N THR A 819 16.08 48.34 -15.36
CA THR A 819 17.29 47.56 -15.08
C THR A 819 18.29 48.47 -14.37
N LEU A 820 18.78 48.01 -13.23
CA LEU A 820 19.75 48.69 -12.40
C LEU A 820 21.05 47.90 -12.40
N ASP A 821 22.16 48.61 -12.61
CA ASP A 821 23.50 48.08 -12.47
C ASP A 821 23.85 47.88 -10.99
N GLY A 822 24.43 46.74 -10.66
CA GLY A 822 24.88 46.35 -9.33
C GLY A 822 25.82 47.32 -8.65
N GLU A 823 26.63 48.07 -9.40
CA GLU A 823 27.48 49.11 -8.84
C GLU A 823 26.67 50.24 -8.16
N LYS A 824 25.43 50.49 -8.61
CA LYS A 824 24.55 51.51 -8.03
C LYS A 824 24.03 51.15 -6.64
N PHE A 825 24.13 49.88 -6.24
CA PHE A 825 23.67 49.39 -4.95
C PHE A 825 24.71 48.55 -4.19
N GLY A 826 25.96 48.56 -4.64
CA GLY A 826 27.09 47.94 -3.92
C GLY A 826 27.21 46.43 -4.10
N MET A 827 26.75 45.89 -5.24
CA MET A 827 26.88 44.48 -5.62
C MET A 827 27.47 44.36 -7.04
N LYS A 828 28.79 44.50 -7.18
CA LYS A 828 29.46 44.39 -8.48
C LYS A 828 29.21 43.02 -9.12
N GLY A 829 28.92 43.00 -10.43
CA GLY A 829 28.60 41.77 -11.17
C GLY A 829 27.14 41.33 -11.08
N TYR A 830 26.28 42.12 -10.41
CA TYR A 830 24.84 41.84 -10.33
C TYR A 830 24.02 42.87 -11.12
N SER A 831 22.80 42.49 -11.49
CA SER A 831 21.82 43.43 -12.06
C SER A 831 20.43 43.17 -11.50
N PHE A 832 19.74 44.22 -11.04
CA PHE A 832 18.34 44.14 -10.61
C PHE A 832 17.43 44.65 -11.74
N GLY A 833 16.63 43.78 -12.33
CA GLY A 833 15.84 44.16 -13.49
C GLY A 833 14.57 43.34 -13.68
N LYS A 834 13.67 43.84 -14.53
CA LYS A 834 12.42 43.15 -14.86
C LYS A 834 12.73 41.87 -15.64
N LEU A 835 12.18 40.74 -15.20
CA LEU A 835 12.22 39.48 -15.94
C LEU A 835 11.44 39.64 -17.25
N PRO A 836 11.92 39.10 -18.39
CA PRO A 836 11.18 39.20 -19.65
C PRO A 836 9.76 38.64 -19.55
N ASP A 837 8.81 39.28 -20.24
CA ASP A 837 7.43 38.80 -20.27
C ASP A 837 7.39 37.40 -20.91
N GLY A 838 6.73 36.43 -20.27
CA GLY A 838 6.62 35.05 -20.76
C GLY A 838 7.84 34.15 -20.48
N ASP A 839 8.81 34.61 -19.68
CA ASP A 839 9.94 33.79 -19.25
C ASP A 839 9.50 32.77 -18.18
N VAL A 840 9.61 31.48 -18.50
CA VAL A 840 9.16 30.38 -17.63
C VAL A 840 9.82 30.38 -16.26
N ARG A 841 10.99 31.01 -16.08
CA ARG A 841 11.62 31.16 -14.74
C ARG A 841 10.72 31.92 -13.77
N GLY A 842 9.86 32.80 -14.27
CA GLY A 842 8.84 33.52 -13.49
C GLY A 842 7.85 32.60 -12.79
N LEU A 843 7.63 31.38 -13.31
CA LEU A 843 6.77 30.36 -12.73
C LEU A 843 7.44 29.55 -11.61
N PHE A 844 8.76 29.67 -11.48
CA PHE A 844 9.59 28.92 -10.52
C PHE A 844 10.31 29.84 -9.53
N LEU A 845 9.96 31.12 -9.43
CA LEU A 845 10.67 32.05 -8.54
C LEU A 845 10.64 31.56 -7.08
N GLY A 846 9.51 31.02 -6.60
CA GLY A 846 9.44 30.37 -5.29
C GLY A 846 10.44 29.25 -5.08
N GLU A 847 10.62 28.38 -6.07
CA GLU A 847 11.60 27.28 -6.03
C GLU A 847 13.06 27.76 -6.14
N ILE A 848 13.28 28.92 -6.75
CA ILE A 848 14.63 29.46 -7.01
C ILE A 848 15.14 30.28 -5.81
N THR A 849 14.26 31.05 -5.17
CA THR A 849 14.62 31.95 -4.06
C THR A 849 14.08 31.50 -2.71
N ASP A 850 13.50 30.30 -2.63
CA ASP A 850 12.97 29.67 -1.41
C ASP A 850 11.89 30.56 -0.74
N ASN A 851 10.82 30.86 -1.49
CA ASN A 851 9.79 31.78 -1.05
C ASN A 851 8.38 31.39 -1.48
N CYS A 852 7.38 32.11 -0.98
CA CYS A 852 5.97 31.75 -1.13
C CYS A 852 5.44 31.69 -2.58
N GLN A 853 6.16 32.17 -3.60
CA GLN A 853 5.73 32.25 -5.01
C GLN A 853 5.83 30.92 -5.78
N HIS A 854 5.20 29.86 -5.27
CA HIS A 854 5.13 28.54 -5.91
C HIS A 854 3.84 28.37 -6.71
N LEU A 855 3.91 27.79 -7.93
CA LEU A 855 2.72 27.38 -8.70
C LEU A 855 1.96 26.19 -8.08
N ALA A 856 2.62 25.41 -7.23
CA ALA A 856 2.06 24.21 -6.59
C ALA A 856 1.33 24.51 -5.26
N GLU A 857 1.48 25.72 -4.70
CA GLU A 857 0.98 26.07 -3.36
C GLU A 857 0.43 27.52 -3.29
N ALA A 858 0.46 28.18 -2.12
CA ALA A 858 -0.23 29.45 -1.84
C ALA A 858 0.14 30.64 -2.76
N GLY A 859 1.32 30.61 -3.38
CA GLY A 859 1.80 31.61 -4.34
C GLY A 859 1.26 31.50 -5.76
N ALA A 860 0.43 30.50 -6.07
CA ALA A 860 -0.03 30.26 -7.44
C ALA A 860 -0.77 31.48 -8.03
N LYS A 861 -1.49 32.24 -7.19
CA LYS A 861 -2.23 33.44 -7.61
C LYS A 861 -1.31 34.63 -7.94
N CYS A 862 -0.28 34.89 -7.15
CA CYS A 862 0.66 35.98 -7.42
C CYS A 862 1.62 35.61 -8.57
N ALA A 863 2.05 34.34 -8.66
CA ALA A 863 2.80 33.83 -9.80
C ALA A 863 1.97 33.94 -11.10
N THR A 864 0.69 33.53 -11.07
CA THR A 864 -0.22 33.66 -12.22
C THR A 864 -0.45 35.13 -12.59
N HIS A 865 -0.65 36.02 -11.62
CA HIS A 865 -0.85 37.45 -11.87
C HIS A 865 0.41 38.09 -12.47
N GLY A 866 1.57 37.89 -11.83
CA GLY A 866 2.85 38.37 -12.34
C GLY A 866 3.18 37.80 -13.73
N TYR A 867 2.73 36.60 -14.07
CA TYR A 867 2.96 35.99 -15.39
C TYR A 867 1.95 36.44 -16.46
N LEU A 868 0.65 36.57 -16.16
CA LEU A 868 -0.41 36.83 -17.15
C LEU A 868 -1.04 38.22 -17.12
N SER A 869 -1.07 38.91 -15.98
CA SER A 869 -1.72 40.23 -15.88
C SER A 869 -0.88 41.30 -16.61
N PRO A 870 -1.51 42.25 -17.32
CA PRO A 870 -0.83 43.43 -17.84
C PRO A 870 -0.39 44.38 -16.73
N GLN A 871 -0.98 44.31 -15.53
CA GLN A 871 -0.64 45.13 -14.36
C GLN A 871 0.35 44.43 -13.41
N GLY A 872 0.86 43.25 -13.77
CA GLY A 872 1.78 42.45 -12.97
C GLY A 872 3.06 42.07 -13.72
N GLY A 873 4.17 41.95 -13.00
CA GLY A 873 5.45 41.49 -13.53
C GLY A 873 6.43 41.11 -12.42
N PHE A 874 7.58 40.56 -12.78
CA PHE A 874 8.61 40.14 -11.82
C PHE A 874 9.88 40.95 -12.02
N TYR A 875 10.52 41.33 -10.91
CA TYR A 875 11.87 41.84 -10.89
C TYR A 875 12.77 40.83 -10.20
N VAL A 876 13.96 40.63 -10.75
CA VAL A 876 14.93 39.67 -10.25
C VAL A 876 16.30 40.30 -10.13
N LEU A 877 17.06 39.86 -9.14
CA LEU A 877 18.48 40.11 -9.02
C LEU A 877 19.24 38.93 -9.63
N GLU A 878 19.92 39.17 -10.74
CA GLU A 878 20.72 38.18 -11.45
C GLU A 878 22.21 38.41 -11.23
N ASP A 879 22.98 37.32 -11.10
CA ASP A 879 24.45 37.35 -11.19
C ASP A 879 24.94 37.38 -12.66
N GLU A 880 26.26 37.43 -12.87
CA GLU A 880 26.88 37.45 -14.22
C GLU A 880 26.52 36.22 -15.07
N LYS A 881 26.10 35.12 -14.45
CA LYS A 881 25.71 33.85 -15.10
C LYS A 881 24.19 33.71 -15.26
N LYS A 882 23.42 34.77 -14.97
CA LYS A 882 21.95 34.78 -15.02
C LYS A 882 21.27 33.86 -13.99
N ASN A 883 21.96 33.50 -12.91
CA ASN A 883 21.32 32.87 -11.77
C ASN A 883 20.55 33.94 -10.99
N ILE A 884 19.29 33.64 -10.67
CA ILE A 884 18.44 34.51 -9.84
C ILE A 884 18.79 34.24 -8.38
N VAL A 885 19.11 35.30 -7.64
CA VAL A 885 19.46 35.23 -6.21
C VAL A 885 18.51 36.02 -5.32
N ALA A 886 17.66 36.87 -5.92
CA ALA A 886 16.62 37.60 -5.24
C ALA A 886 15.50 37.99 -6.22
N GLN A 887 14.31 38.27 -5.70
CA GLN A 887 13.14 38.58 -6.52
C GLN A 887 12.20 39.59 -5.83
N SER A 888 11.33 40.18 -6.63
CA SER A 888 10.13 40.88 -6.17
C SER A 888 9.03 40.81 -7.23
N TRP A 889 7.82 40.42 -6.83
CA TRP A 889 6.63 40.59 -7.67
C TRP A 889 6.19 42.05 -7.62
N ALA A 890 5.93 42.64 -8.80
CA ALA A 890 5.55 44.03 -8.94
C ALA A 890 4.15 44.18 -9.54
N TRP A 891 3.40 45.14 -9.02
CA TRP A 891 2.04 45.40 -9.47
C TRP A 891 1.67 46.90 -9.45
N ARG A 892 0.62 47.28 -10.21
CA ARG A 892 0.11 48.66 -10.29
C ARG A 892 -1.08 48.89 -9.36
N GLY A 893 -1.07 50.03 -8.66
CA GLY A 893 -2.15 50.49 -7.80
C GLY A 893 -3.17 51.41 -8.50
N GLN A 894 -4.36 51.52 -7.92
CA GLN A 894 -5.50 52.26 -8.48
C GLN A 894 -5.27 53.77 -8.63
N ASN A 895 -4.38 54.38 -7.83
CA ASN A 895 -4.06 55.81 -7.89
C ASN A 895 -2.70 56.09 -8.57
N GLY A 896 -2.19 55.14 -9.35
CA GLY A 896 -0.93 55.27 -10.07
C GLY A 896 0.32 54.85 -9.28
N GLU A 897 0.15 54.11 -8.19
CA GLU A 897 1.25 53.54 -7.40
C GLU A 897 1.93 52.38 -8.15
N LEU A 898 3.26 52.27 -8.03
CA LEU A 898 4.02 51.09 -8.44
C LEU A 898 4.54 50.41 -7.17
N VAL A 899 4.12 49.17 -6.94
CA VAL A 899 4.43 48.45 -5.70
C VAL A 899 5.34 47.27 -6.02
N LEU A 900 6.42 47.14 -5.24
CA LEU A 900 7.19 45.91 -5.10
C LEU A 900 6.62 45.17 -3.88
N ASP A 901 6.05 43.99 -4.10
CA ASP A 901 5.19 43.34 -3.11
C ASP A 901 5.96 42.90 -1.86
N SER A 902 7.08 42.22 -2.08
CA SER A 902 8.06 41.81 -1.09
C SER A 902 9.46 41.84 -1.71
N LEU A 903 10.50 41.98 -0.90
CA LEU A 903 11.90 41.89 -1.34
C LEU A 903 12.52 40.64 -0.74
N GLU A 904 12.79 39.64 -1.57
CA GLU A 904 13.14 38.31 -1.08
C GLU A 904 14.42 37.82 -1.72
N SER A 905 15.31 37.21 -0.94
CA SER A 905 16.59 36.69 -1.41
C SER A 905 16.83 35.28 -0.93
N LEU A 906 17.63 34.52 -1.69
CA LEU A 906 18.04 33.17 -1.32
C LEU A 906 18.99 33.24 -0.10
N GLY A 907 18.44 33.06 1.11
CA GLY A 907 19.14 33.32 2.38
C GLY A 907 19.57 34.78 2.54
N ASP A 908 20.62 35.03 3.34
CA ASP A 908 21.12 36.39 3.66
C ASP A 908 21.98 37.02 2.54
N ARG A 909 21.80 36.63 1.29
CA ARG A 909 22.66 37.05 0.16
C ARG A 909 22.53 38.52 -0.22
N VAL A 910 21.45 39.21 0.19
CA VAL A 910 21.25 40.63 -0.06
C VAL A 910 21.00 41.36 1.26
N ALA A 911 21.93 42.23 1.65
CA ALA A 911 21.85 42.95 2.92
C ALA A 911 20.76 44.04 2.90
N PRO A 912 20.16 44.41 4.04
CA PRO A 912 19.14 45.46 4.14
C PRO A 912 19.57 46.79 3.49
N LYS A 913 20.86 47.16 3.63
CA LYS A 913 21.38 48.39 3.04
C LYS A 913 21.44 48.35 1.51
N GLN A 914 21.70 47.19 0.94
CA GLN A 914 21.69 46.99 -0.51
C GLN A 914 20.25 47.07 -1.03
N TRP A 915 19.29 46.48 -0.33
CA TRP A 915 17.86 46.64 -0.62
C TRP A 915 17.41 48.10 -0.59
N GLU A 916 17.80 48.89 0.43
CA GLU A 916 17.49 50.33 0.46
C GLU A 916 18.03 51.07 -0.77
N ASN A 917 19.25 50.74 -1.21
CA ASN A 917 19.88 51.37 -2.37
C ASN A 917 19.20 50.94 -3.68
N ILE A 918 18.77 49.68 -3.79
CA ILE A 918 17.95 49.16 -4.88
C ILE A 918 16.64 49.94 -4.94
N CYS A 919 15.89 50.05 -3.84
CA CYS A 919 14.60 50.76 -3.79
C CYS A 919 14.72 52.23 -4.20
N LYS A 920 15.73 52.96 -3.68
CA LYS A 920 15.97 54.38 -4.04
C LYS A 920 16.29 54.55 -5.52
N SER A 921 17.16 53.70 -6.06
CA SER A 921 17.55 53.73 -7.47
C SER A 921 16.39 53.34 -8.38
N PHE A 922 15.64 52.32 -7.99
CA PHE A 922 14.45 51.84 -8.67
C PHE A 922 13.39 52.94 -8.76
N ALA A 923 13.07 53.59 -7.64
CA ALA A 923 12.07 54.64 -7.60
C ALA A 923 12.42 55.84 -8.47
N LYS A 924 13.71 56.25 -8.49
CA LYS A 924 14.21 57.31 -9.35
C LYS A 924 14.05 56.98 -10.84
N GLU A 925 14.36 55.76 -11.24
CA GLU A 925 14.23 55.33 -12.63
C GLU A 925 12.76 55.11 -13.03
N ALA A 926 11.93 54.57 -12.15
CA ALA A 926 10.49 54.44 -12.35
C ALA A 926 9.83 55.80 -12.61
N ALA A 927 10.12 56.80 -11.77
CA ALA A 927 9.58 58.16 -11.88
C ALA A 927 9.98 58.86 -13.19
N LYS A 928 11.17 58.57 -13.73
CA LYS A 928 11.65 59.07 -15.03
C LYS A 928 10.98 58.38 -16.21
N LYS A 929 10.87 57.04 -16.16
CA LYS A 929 10.34 56.24 -17.28
C LYS A 929 8.85 56.43 -17.49
N ARG A 930 8.07 56.69 -16.44
CA ARG A 930 6.62 56.83 -16.53
C ARG A 930 6.10 58.01 -15.70
N LYS A 931 5.39 58.92 -16.36
CA LYS A 931 4.83 60.14 -15.75
C LYS A 931 3.58 59.87 -14.90
N ASP A 932 2.86 58.79 -15.19
CA ASP A 932 1.66 58.36 -14.47
C ASP A 932 1.98 57.57 -13.18
N ILE A 933 3.26 57.29 -12.91
CA ILE A 933 3.68 56.79 -11.60
C ILE A 933 3.63 57.98 -10.62
N GLN A 934 2.70 57.91 -9.67
CA GLN A 934 2.50 58.93 -8.64
C GLN A 934 3.30 58.61 -7.37
N SER A 935 3.54 57.33 -7.08
CA SER A 935 4.34 56.89 -5.96
C SER A 935 4.99 55.53 -6.25
N VAL A 936 6.08 55.24 -5.54
CA VAL A 936 6.72 53.93 -5.51
C VAL A 936 6.74 53.45 -4.07
N MET A 937 6.23 52.23 -3.87
CA MET A 937 6.03 51.63 -2.56
C MET A 937 6.62 50.23 -2.53
N VAL A 938 6.97 49.77 -1.33
CA VAL A 938 7.50 48.42 -1.09
C VAL A 938 6.74 47.83 0.08
N GLY A 939 6.32 46.57 0.01
CA GLY A 939 5.70 45.90 1.14
C GLY A 939 6.62 45.80 2.35
N LYS A 940 6.04 45.72 3.54
CA LYS A 940 6.76 45.60 4.82
C LYS A 940 6.70 44.20 5.41
N SER A 941 6.05 43.28 4.72
CA SER A 941 5.85 41.90 5.17
C SER A 941 6.57 40.93 4.22
N GLY A 942 6.42 39.63 4.46
CA GLY A 942 7.27 38.60 3.86
C GLY A 942 8.70 38.69 4.40
N GLU A 943 9.67 38.21 3.62
CA GLU A 943 11.11 38.29 3.93
C GLU A 943 11.72 39.69 3.67
N THR A 944 10.87 40.72 3.52
CA THR A 944 11.35 42.09 3.29
C THR A 944 12.08 42.59 4.53
N PRO A 945 13.37 42.99 4.43
CA PRO A 945 14.11 43.44 5.60
C PRO A 945 13.57 44.78 6.12
N GLN A 946 13.77 45.03 7.42
CA GLN A 946 13.51 46.35 8.01
C GLN A 946 14.43 47.40 7.35
N MET A 947 13.82 48.46 6.82
CA MET A 947 14.52 49.51 6.09
C MET A 947 14.18 50.89 6.65
N ALA A 948 15.12 51.84 6.53
CA ALA A 948 14.97 53.21 7.00
C ALA A 948 14.16 54.10 6.03
N PHE A 949 12.92 53.68 5.74
CA PHE A 949 11.93 54.45 4.98
C PHE A 949 10.71 54.78 5.85
N ASN A 950 9.98 55.84 5.49
CA ASN A 950 8.74 56.19 6.16
C ASN A 950 7.62 55.24 5.75
N ASP A 951 6.70 54.98 6.69
CA ASP A 951 5.49 54.23 6.42
C ASP A 951 4.56 55.02 5.50
N ALA A 952 3.93 54.31 4.55
CA ALA A 952 2.89 54.89 3.71
C ALA A 952 1.67 55.20 4.58
N ALA A 953 1.13 56.42 4.44
CA ALA A 953 -0.06 56.84 5.19
C ALA A 953 -1.31 56.03 4.81
N LEU A 954 -1.40 55.60 3.55
CA LEU A 954 -2.42 54.69 3.03
C LEU A 954 -1.73 53.65 2.13
N PRO A 955 -1.92 52.35 2.37
CA PRO A 955 -1.42 51.30 1.47
C PRO A 955 -2.09 51.37 0.09
N ALA A 956 -1.32 51.11 -0.97
CA ALA A 956 -1.85 51.01 -2.32
C ALA A 956 -2.80 49.80 -2.48
N VAL A 957 -3.81 49.97 -3.35
CA VAL A 957 -4.78 48.92 -3.70
C VAL A 957 -4.51 48.47 -5.14
N PRO A 958 -4.30 47.17 -5.43
CA PRO A 958 -4.04 46.69 -6.79
C PRO A 958 -5.19 46.99 -7.77
N VAL A 959 -4.83 47.20 -9.04
CA VAL A 959 -5.82 47.47 -10.11
C VAL A 959 -6.68 46.24 -10.44
N ASP A 960 -6.07 45.07 -10.57
CA ASP A 960 -6.73 43.86 -11.09
C ASP A 960 -6.34 42.58 -10.33
N TYR A 961 -5.99 42.72 -9.04
CA TYR A 961 -5.62 41.60 -8.19
C TYR A 961 -6.32 41.68 -6.82
N GLN A 962 -6.91 40.56 -6.40
CA GLN A 962 -7.67 40.43 -5.15
C GLN A 962 -7.13 39.31 -4.24
N GLY A 963 -6.02 38.68 -4.62
CA GLY A 963 -5.40 37.60 -3.85
C GLY A 963 -4.56 38.12 -2.68
N TYR A 964 -3.93 37.18 -1.97
CA TYR A 964 -2.96 37.47 -0.91
C TYR A 964 -1.76 38.26 -1.45
N ARG A 965 -1.26 39.19 -0.65
CA ARG A 965 -0.10 40.04 -0.94
C ARG A 965 0.58 40.44 0.37
N ASP A 966 1.91 40.53 0.35
CA ASP A 966 2.72 40.87 1.52
C ASP A 966 2.73 42.38 1.81
N SER A 967 2.35 43.16 0.82
CA SER A 967 2.32 44.62 0.84
C SER A 967 1.06 45.23 1.47
N ASN A 968 0.40 44.57 2.41
CA ASN A 968 -0.71 45.19 3.17
C ASN A 968 -0.24 46.32 4.11
N ARG A 969 1.04 46.29 4.49
CA ARG A 969 1.77 47.42 5.09
C ARG A 969 2.89 47.80 4.13
N GLN A 970 3.13 49.09 3.92
CA GLN A 970 4.04 49.55 2.87
C GLN A 970 4.98 50.65 3.37
N TYR A 971 6.23 50.60 2.92
CA TYR A 971 7.14 51.73 2.93
C TYR A 971 6.84 52.63 1.73
N GLN A 972 6.80 53.93 1.96
CA GLN A 972 6.71 54.93 0.89
C GLN A 972 8.13 55.34 0.48
N ILE A 973 8.61 54.82 -0.64
CA ILE A 973 9.97 55.06 -1.14
C ILE A 973 10.06 56.40 -1.85
N TRP A 974 9.03 56.75 -2.62
CA TRP A 974 8.97 57.98 -3.41
C TRP A 974 7.53 58.41 -3.70
N GLN A 975 7.29 59.71 -3.80
CA GLN A 975 6.01 60.28 -4.23
C GLN A 975 6.24 61.52 -5.09
N ARG A 976 5.43 61.67 -6.15
CA ARG A 976 5.40 62.84 -7.02
C ARG A 976 4.81 64.01 -6.23
N ARG A 977 5.52 65.13 -6.17
CA ARG A 977 4.98 66.35 -5.54
C ARG A 977 3.73 66.79 -6.32
N ALA A 978 2.58 66.85 -5.64
CA ALA A 978 1.40 67.51 -6.17
C ALA A 978 1.76 68.98 -6.46
N GLY A 979 1.33 69.52 -7.60
CA GLY A 979 1.64 70.90 -7.96
C GLY A 979 1.20 71.87 -6.88
N CYS A 980 2.15 72.62 -6.31
CA CYS A 980 1.84 74.03 -6.05
C CYS A 980 1.57 74.66 -7.42
N GLY A 981 0.38 75.24 -7.58
CA GLY A 981 0.19 76.21 -8.64
C GLY A 981 1.14 77.37 -8.39
N LYS A 982 1.96 77.70 -9.40
CA LYS A 982 2.97 78.77 -9.46
C LYS A 982 4.17 78.62 -8.52
#